data_AF-A0A1Q6WIU1-F1
#
_entry.id   AF-A0A1Q6WIU1-F1
#
_cell.length_a   1.000
_cell.length_b   1.000
_cell.length_c   1.000
_cell.angle_alpha   90.00
_cell.angle_beta   90.00
_cell.angle_gamma   90.00
#
_symmetry.space_group_name_H-M   'P 1'
#
loop_
_entity.id
_entity.type
_entity.pdbx_description
1 polymer ?
#
loop_
_entity_poly.entity_id
_entity_poly.type
_entity_poly.pdbx_seq_one_letter_code
_entity_poly.pdbx_strand_id
1 'polypeptide(L)'
;MLLPLSLVIAVHTAAGAQGAAPTQTTPSGATAAWTLRMKGDIRWQQVTPAGALLVSTDAALSGVDIERGQVTWEKPELGGLPPDSVRMVEGSLLMEAARPGLLLIFDPVTGSVVFDSRRLNLAQIVTRRVLPQSGTLLVHGRRAPGGGPPVVALYDLATGAQRWANEALFEQTEPQKKGLGGLMQRLVTAASEATALEVLQAGPDMIVVHTLTGLRALDARTGAMRWSATLPTARAGNPARHVRLYPSLDKTDRVYVSFDDRLMAYRLADGQALWTKPPTIEGWVHGIVQHPSGIIILPESPPANQATGNVRIINGVVQTGLNVARYEDGTTIADKPLRMRGTVTDAMIAGGSAVLAVDAESRTFVNVLDVATATLRLKKDVKIKGQLTYAELTPAGLLYISRPDPATNAEVNVIDLASGEPKFKDAIESGKPWGGNPDDYNAARYSLHHAVEGTMLYVFASHDHRLYAVDRNAGTFRALGSEIKLQGDEDPVDMEIRPAGLVLIAPQNLVVVARDGQVKQQVYYPAPQLPGLLRALHALNAVRAGLYGAAASAYGDAFAQASRNATDSTARRITGQLATAYTQGGAQLQGYASQSAALATKRFKASLAVPGSVFMLTRAPEGNGNVLLQIDKDSAQPRARVDLGKEREPVYAVDDVAGMLFLRTTPGTLVGYRL
;
A
#
# COMPACT_ATOMS: atom_id res chain seq x y z
N MET A 1 -10.86 63.10 38.05
CA MET A 1 -11.88 62.03 38.01
C MET A 1 -11.11 60.71 38.01
N LEU A 2 -10.84 59.95 39.08
CA LEU A 2 -11.50 59.63 40.36
C LEU A 2 -12.80 58.78 40.25
N LEU A 3 -12.56 57.43 40.20
CA LEU A 3 -13.28 56.26 40.81
C LEU A 3 -14.77 55.98 40.48
N PRO A 4 -15.33 54.77 40.77
CA PRO A 4 -14.74 53.47 41.23
C PRO A 4 -15.16 52.23 40.39
N LEU A 5 -14.37 51.16 40.30
CA LEU A 5 -14.31 49.96 41.15
C LEU A 5 -15.64 49.26 41.47
N SER A 6 -15.81 48.01 40.98
CA SER A 6 -16.57 46.96 41.66
C SER A 6 -16.00 45.59 41.26
N LEU A 7 -15.32 45.00 42.24
CA LEU A 7 -14.75 43.66 42.26
C LEU A 7 -15.88 42.69 42.68
N VAL A 8 -16.21 41.70 41.84
CA VAL A 8 -17.07 40.57 42.27
C VAL A 8 -16.20 39.33 42.37
N ILE A 9 -15.92 38.94 43.60
CA ILE A 9 -15.37 37.63 43.96
C ILE A 9 -16.54 36.65 43.95
N ALA A 10 -16.58 35.74 42.98
CA ALA A 10 -17.47 34.58 43.00
C ALA A 10 -16.65 33.35 43.39
N VAL A 11 -16.75 32.96 44.66
CA VAL A 11 -16.32 31.64 45.15
C VAL A 11 -17.22 30.60 44.50
N HIS A 12 -16.71 29.84 43.53
CA HIS A 12 -17.37 28.62 43.07
C HIS A 12 -16.65 27.42 43.65
N THR A 13 -17.33 26.78 44.58
CA THR A 13 -17.02 25.46 45.12
C THR A 13 -16.86 24.46 43.97
N ALA A 14 -15.75 23.73 43.96
CA ALA A 14 -15.55 22.57 43.11
C ALA A 14 -16.58 21.48 43.45
N ALA A 15 -17.69 21.46 42.72
CA ALA A 15 -18.57 20.30 42.65
C ALA A 15 -18.02 19.37 41.57
N GLY A 16 -17.64 18.15 41.95
CA GLY A 16 -17.28 17.09 41.01
C GLY A 16 -18.45 16.86 40.06
N ALA A 17 -18.29 17.28 38.81
CA ALA A 17 -19.23 16.98 37.74
C ALA A 17 -19.14 15.47 37.45
N GLN A 18 -20.04 14.70 38.06
CA GLN A 18 -20.48 13.43 37.47
C GLN A 18 -21.01 13.77 36.07
N GLY A 19 -20.32 13.27 35.04
CA GLY A 19 -20.68 13.51 33.64
C GLY A 19 -22.12 13.10 33.39
N ALA A 20 -23.01 14.08 33.21
CA ALA A 20 -24.29 13.85 32.58
C ALA A 20 -24.02 13.38 31.14
N ALA A 21 -24.63 12.25 30.76
CA ALA A 21 -24.59 11.78 29.38
C ALA A 21 -25.12 12.91 28.46
N PRO A 22 -24.42 13.24 27.36
CA PRO A 22 -24.96 14.17 26.39
C PRO A 22 -26.32 13.64 25.91
N THR A 23 -27.29 14.55 25.77
CA THR A 23 -28.59 14.28 25.14
C THR A 23 -28.33 13.66 23.77
N GLN A 24 -28.51 12.34 23.66
CA GLN A 24 -28.43 11.62 22.39
C GLN A 24 -29.57 12.14 21.50
N THR A 25 -29.26 13.06 20.58
CA THR A 25 -30.17 13.35 19.48
C THR A 25 -30.38 12.05 18.72
N THR A 26 -31.62 11.57 18.65
CA THR A 26 -31.94 10.35 17.90
C THR A 26 -31.53 10.58 16.44
N PRO A 27 -30.58 9.81 15.89
CA PRO A 27 -30.19 9.97 14.49
C PRO A 27 -31.41 9.75 13.60
N SER A 28 -31.54 10.55 12.54
CA SER A 28 -32.55 10.29 11.52
C SER A 28 -32.29 8.92 10.90
N GLY A 29 -33.34 8.09 10.80
CA GLY A 29 -33.25 6.83 10.08
C GLY A 29 -32.85 7.08 8.63
N ALA A 30 -31.81 6.39 8.16
CA ALA A 30 -31.38 6.46 6.78
C ALA A 30 -32.53 5.98 5.87
N THR A 31 -32.87 6.78 4.87
CA THR A 31 -33.95 6.46 3.94
C THR A 31 -33.42 5.52 2.86
N ALA A 32 -34.17 4.45 2.56
CA ALA A 32 -33.87 3.58 1.43
C ALA A 32 -33.90 4.40 0.13
N ALA A 33 -32.76 4.44 -0.56
CA ALA A 33 -32.63 5.10 -1.85
C ALA A 33 -33.21 4.25 -2.99
N TRP A 34 -33.08 2.92 -2.88
CA TRP A 34 -33.60 1.96 -3.85
C TRP A 34 -33.68 0.55 -3.26
N THR A 35 -34.51 -0.29 -3.86
CA THR A 35 -34.65 -1.72 -3.56
C THR A 35 -34.54 -2.52 -4.86
N LEU A 36 -33.74 -3.57 -4.84
CA LEU A 36 -33.46 -4.43 -6.00
C LEU A 36 -33.69 -5.90 -5.65
N ARG A 37 -34.42 -6.62 -6.51
CA ARG A 37 -34.56 -8.08 -6.43
C ARG A 37 -33.55 -8.73 -7.36
N MET A 38 -32.69 -9.57 -6.81
CA MET A 38 -31.69 -10.35 -7.53
C MET A 38 -32.26 -11.67 -8.03
N LYS A 39 -31.62 -12.25 -9.06
CA LYS A 39 -31.87 -13.63 -9.49
C LYS A 39 -31.11 -14.59 -8.56
N GLY A 40 -31.83 -15.44 -7.82
CA GLY A 40 -31.25 -16.35 -6.83
C GLY A 40 -30.89 -15.66 -5.51
N ASP A 41 -30.43 -16.46 -4.55
CA ASP A 41 -30.09 -15.96 -3.22
C ASP A 41 -28.70 -15.32 -3.21
N ILE A 42 -28.60 -14.16 -2.58
CA ILE A 42 -27.38 -13.37 -2.40
C ILE A 42 -26.48 -14.07 -1.39
N ARG A 43 -25.30 -14.48 -1.86
CA ARG A 43 -24.25 -15.12 -1.07
C ARG A 43 -23.34 -14.09 -0.42
N TRP A 44 -22.90 -13.12 -1.20
CA TRP A 44 -22.04 -12.01 -0.74
C TRP A 44 -22.15 -10.83 -1.68
N GLN A 45 -21.67 -9.68 -1.19
CA GLN A 45 -21.62 -8.43 -1.92
C GLN A 45 -20.35 -7.67 -1.55
N GLN A 46 -19.77 -6.93 -2.50
CA GLN A 46 -18.54 -6.18 -2.29
C GLN A 46 -18.50 -4.94 -3.16
N VAL A 47 -18.15 -3.80 -2.57
CA VAL A 47 -17.87 -2.57 -3.31
C VAL A 47 -16.48 -2.67 -3.93
N THR A 48 -16.37 -2.34 -5.21
CA THR A 48 -15.07 -2.29 -5.90
C THR A 48 -14.45 -0.91 -5.79
N PRO A 49 -13.11 -0.78 -5.90
CA PRO A 49 -12.45 0.53 -6.00
C PRO A 49 -13.05 1.43 -7.07
N ALA A 50 -13.41 0.85 -8.22
CA ALA A 50 -14.03 1.55 -9.33
C ALA A 50 -15.45 2.06 -9.04
N GLY A 51 -16.11 1.62 -7.96
CA GLY A 51 -17.42 2.10 -7.53
C GLY A 51 -18.63 1.30 -8.01
N ALA A 52 -18.41 0.11 -8.56
CA ALA A 52 -19.49 -0.84 -8.78
C ALA A 52 -19.68 -1.73 -7.54
N LEU A 53 -20.91 -2.11 -7.26
CA LEU A 53 -21.22 -3.14 -6.26
C LEU A 53 -21.29 -4.50 -6.97
N LEU A 54 -20.35 -5.38 -6.66
CA LEU A 54 -20.44 -6.78 -7.07
C LEU A 54 -21.37 -7.53 -6.14
N VAL A 55 -22.28 -8.31 -6.71
CA VAL A 55 -23.20 -9.18 -5.97
C VAL A 55 -23.10 -10.58 -6.53
N SER A 56 -22.71 -11.53 -5.69
CA SER A 56 -22.71 -12.95 -6.02
C SER A 56 -23.98 -13.61 -5.51
N THR A 57 -24.64 -14.32 -6.40
CA THR A 57 -25.81 -15.15 -6.11
C THR A 57 -25.54 -16.60 -6.46
N ASP A 58 -26.45 -17.51 -6.10
CA ASP A 58 -26.42 -18.88 -6.62
C ASP A 58 -26.42 -18.95 -8.15
N ALA A 59 -27.03 -17.96 -8.83
CA ALA A 59 -27.27 -17.99 -10.27
C ALA A 59 -26.18 -17.27 -11.09
N ALA A 60 -25.61 -16.18 -10.58
CA ALA A 60 -24.65 -15.35 -11.33
C ALA A 60 -23.80 -14.46 -10.42
N LEU A 61 -22.67 -13.98 -10.97
CA LEU A 61 -22.01 -12.76 -10.48
C LEU A 61 -22.55 -11.56 -11.26
N SER A 62 -22.95 -10.50 -10.56
CA SER A 62 -23.56 -9.32 -11.17
C SER A 62 -22.89 -8.02 -10.72
N GLY A 63 -22.85 -7.03 -11.61
CA GLY A 63 -22.52 -5.65 -11.26
C GLY A 63 -23.79 -4.84 -11.05
N VAL A 64 -23.85 -4.08 -9.97
CA VAL A 64 -24.96 -3.21 -9.61
C VAL A 64 -24.49 -1.76 -9.57
N ASP A 65 -25.20 -0.87 -10.27
CA ASP A 65 -25.03 0.58 -10.18
C ASP A 65 -25.47 1.04 -8.79
N ILE A 66 -24.52 1.60 -8.03
CA ILE A 66 -24.74 1.99 -6.63
C ILE A 66 -25.69 3.17 -6.46
N GLU A 67 -25.81 4.06 -7.46
CA GLU A 67 -26.65 5.24 -7.40
C GLU A 67 -28.11 4.89 -7.72
N ARG A 68 -28.33 4.01 -8.70
CA ARG A 68 -29.66 3.66 -9.24
C ARG A 68 -30.25 2.37 -8.67
N GLY A 69 -29.43 1.46 -8.13
CA GLY A 69 -29.89 0.16 -7.67
C GLY A 69 -30.33 -0.75 -8.80
N GLN A 70 -29.60 -0.73 -9.93
CA GLN A 70 -29.92 -1.51 -11.12
C GLN A 70 -28.77 -2.44 -11.47
N VAL A 71 -29.09 -3.68 -11.88
CA VAL A 71 -28.11 -4.60 -12.44
C VAL A 71 -27.64 -4.06 -13.79
N THR A 72 -26.35 -3.76 -13.93
CA THR A 72 -25.76 -3.25 -15.18
C THR A 72 -25.24 -4.37 -16.07
N TRP A 73 -24.81 -5.49 -15.48
CA TRP A 73 -24.36 -6.68 -16.19
C TRP A 73 -24.46 -7.92 -15.29
N GLU A 74 -24.55 -9.10 -15.92
CA GLU A 74 -24.58 -10.41 -15.24
C GLU A 74 -23.61 -11.38 -15.93
N LYS A 75 -23.02 -12.30 -15.16
CA LYS A 75 -22.16 -13.40 -15.62
C LYS A 75 -22.61 -14.73 -14.99
N PRO A 76 -23.57 -15.44 -15.60
CA PRO A 76 -24.09 -16.72 -15.08
C PRO A 76 -23.01 -17.80 -14.91
N GLU A 77 -21.98 -17.81 -15.76
CA GLU A 77 -20.86 -18.74 -15.68
C GLU A 77 -20.03 -18.61 -14.39
N LEU A 78 -20.19 -17.47 -13.70
CA LEU A 78 -19.58 -17.16 -12.40
C LEU A 78 -20.58 -17.29 -11.23
N GLY A 79 -21.75 -17.92 -11.46
CA GLY A 79 -22.74 -18.19 -10.42
C GLY A 79 -22.14 -19.02 -9.28
N GLY A 80 -22.47 -18.61 -8.06
CA GLY A 80 -22.10 -19.30 -6.85
C GLY A 80 -20.63 -19.21 -6.44
N LEU A 81 -19.84 -18.30 -7.03
CA LEU A 81 -18.45 -18.12 -6.60
C LEU A 81 -18.38 -17.66 -5.13
N PRO A 82 -17.46 -18.22 -4.32
CA PRO A 82 -17.15 -17.67 -3.00
C PRO A 82 -16.37 -16.35 -3.13
N PRO A 83 -16.36 -15.49 -2.10
CA PRO A 83 -15.75 -14.17 -2.16
C PRO A 83 -14.25 -14.24 -2.50
N ASP A 84 -13.53 -15.23 -1.97
CA ASP A 84 -12.09 -15.39 -2.22
C ASP A 84 -11.73 -15.76 -3.66
N SER A 85 -12.71 -16.15 -4.48
CA SER A 85 -12.54 -16.43 -5.91
C SER A 85 -12.69 -15.20 -6.80
N VAL A 86 -13.09 -14.05 -6.23
CA VAL A 86 -13.21 -12.78 -6.94
C VAL A 86 -12.29 -11.76 -6.27
N ARG A 87 -11.28 -11.29 -6.98
CA ARG A 87 -10.24 -10.41 -6.43
C ARG A 87 -9.95 -9.26 -7.36
N MET A 88 -9.40 -8.19 -6.82
CA MET A 88 -8.84 -7.13 -7.64
C MET A 88 -7.56 -7.65 -8.31
N VAL A 89 -7.38 -7.34 -9.59
CA VAL A 89 -6.06 -7.51 -10.23
C VAL A 89 -5.14 -6.44 -9.64
N GLU A 90 -4.04 -6.87 -9.03
CA GLU A 90 -3.12 -6.02 -8.28
C GLU A 90 -2.71 -4.75 -9.05
N GLY A 91 -2.75 -3.60 -8.36
CA GLY A 91 -2.39 -2.30 -8.93
C GLY A 91 -3.35 -1.79 -10.01
N SER A 92 -4.61 -2.26 -10.03
CA SER A 92 -5.55 -1.98 -11.13
C SER A 92 -7.00 -1.83 -10.67
N LEU A 93 -7.88 -1.32 -11.56
CA LEU A 93 -9.34 -1.25 -11.34
C LEU A 93 -10.09 -2.51 -11.80
N LEU A 94 -9.40 -3.51 -12.38
CA LEU A 94 -10.04 -4.72 -12.88
C LEU A 94 -10.28 -5.71 -11.76
N MET A 95 -11.28 -6.57 -11.99
CA MET A 95 -11.54 -7.72 -11.16
C MET A 95 -11.19 -8.98 -11.93
N GLU A 96 -10.65 -9.96 -11.22
CA GLU A 96 -10.52 -11.33 -11.68
C GLU A 96 -11.51 -12.23 -10.96
N ALA A 97 -12.07 -13.18 -11.69
CA ALA A 97 -12.89 -14.24 -11.15
C ALA A 97 -12.35 -15.58 -11.65
N ALA A 98 -12.04 -16.48 -10.72
CA ALA A 98 -11.40 -17.75 -11.02
C ALA A 98 -12.19 -18.94 -10.46
N ARG A 99 -12.21 -20.03 -11.23
CA ARG A 99 -12.62 -21.38 -10.80
C ARG A 99 -11.83 -22.41 -11.59
N PRO A 100 -11.86 -23.71 -11.24
CA PRO A 100 -11.13 -24.72 -12.00
C PRO A 100 -11.42 -24.63 -13.51
N GLY A 101 -10.37 -24.45 -14.32
CA GLY A 101 -10.44 -24.36 -15.78
C GLY A 101 -10.91 -23.01 -16.35
N LEU A 102 -11.21 -22.00 -15.53
CA LEU A 102 -11.66 -20.69 -15.99
C LEU A 102 -11.06 -19.56 -15.17
N LEU A 103 -10.44 -18.61 -15.86
CA LEU A 103 -10.08 -17.31 -15.31
C LEU A 103 -10.63 -16.23 -16.24
N LEU A 104 -11.47 -15.35 -15.69
CA LEU A 104 -11.93 -14.13 -16.34
C LEU A 104 -11.31 -12.92 -15.66
N ILE A 105 -10.84 -11.96 -16.45
CA ILE A 105 -10.53 -10.60 -15.98
C ILE A 105 -11.50 -9.65 -16.67
N PHE A 106 -12.18 -8.82 -15.90
CA PHE A 106 -13.24 -7.95 -16.39
C PHE A 106 -13.23 -6.60 -15.69
N ASP A 107 -13.80 -5.62 -16.38
CA ASP A 107 -14.11 -4.33 -15.80
C ASP A 107 -15.36 -4.47 -14.90
N PRO A 108 -15.28 -4.14 -13.59
CA PRO A 108 -16.41 -4.32 -12.68
C PRO A 108 -17.56 -3.34 -12.91
N VAL A 109 -17.33 -2.21 -13.59
CA VAL A 109 -18.36 -1.19 -13.84
C VAL A 109 -19.18 -1.57 -15.08
N THR A 110 -18.50 -1.89 -16.18
CA THR A 110 -19.17 -2.20 -17.46
C THR A 110 -19.49 -3.69 -17.64
N GLY A 111 -18.79 -4.57 -16.90
CA GLY A 111 -18.88 -6.01 -17.08
C GLY A 111 -18.12 -6.54 -18.30
N SER A 112 -17.45 -5.66 -19.05
CA SER A 112 -16.67 -6.03 -20.23
C SER A 112 -15.55 -6.98 -19.84
N VAL A 113 -15.46 -8.12 -20.54
CA VAL A 113 -14.39 -9.10 -20.33
C VAL A 113 -13.13 -8.62 -21.06
N VAL A 114 -12.07 -8.34 -20.30
CA VAL A 114 -10.76 -7.95 -20.82
C VAL A 114 -9.96 -9.19 -21.21
N PHE A 115 -10.04 -10.26 -20.40
CA PHE A 115 -9.37 -11.52 -20.67
C PHE A 115 -10.25 -12.72 -20.28
N ASP A 116 -10.17 -13.77 -21.10
CA ASP A 116 -10.83 -15.06 -20.89
C ASP A 116 -9.84 -16.17 -21.23
N SER A 117 -9.48 -16.99 -20.24
CA SER A 117 -8.49 -18.05 -20.38
C SER A 117 -8.82 -19.07 -21.48
N ARG A 118 -10.10 -19.24 -21.82
CA ARG A 118 -10.57 -20.18 -22.85
C ARG A 118 -10.19 -19.72 -24.25
N ARG A 119 -10.07 -18.41 -24.50
CA ARG A 119 -9.77 -17.88 -25.86
C ARG A 119 -8.41 -18.33 -26.39
N LEU A 120 -7.45 -18.55 -25.49
CA LEU A 120 -6.11 -19.03 -25.83
C LEU A 120 -5.85 -20.47 -25.36
N ASN A 121 -6.89 -21.17 -24.88
CA ASN A 121 -6.80 -22.51 -24.30
C ASN A 121 -5.77 -22.61 -23.15
N LEU A 122 -5.66 -21.56 -22.33
CA LEU A 122 -4.70 -21.51 -21.23
C LEU A 122 -5.25 -22.30 -20.04
N ALA A 123 -4.53 -23.36 -19.67
CA ALA A 123 -4.83 -24.18 -18.50
C ALA A 123 -4.21 -23.59 -17.21
N GLN A 124 -3.12 -22.82 -17.37
CA GLN A 124 -2.44 -22.15 -16.27
C GLN A 124 -2.12 -20.71 -16.67
N ILE A 125 -2.54 -19.75 -15.85
CA ILE A 125 -2.15 -18.35 -15.97
C ILE A 125 -1.02 -18.11 -14.97
N VAL A 126 0.11 -17.60 -15.46
CA VAL A 126 1.34 -17.44 -14.68
C VAL A 126 1.62 -15.96 -14.38
N THR A 127 1.42 -15.08 -15.36
CA THR A 127 1.59 -13.63 -15.17
C THR A 127 0.35 -12.89 -15.65
N ARG A 128 -0.02 -11.88 -14.87
CA ARG A 128 -1.09 -10.92 -15.15
C ARG A 128 -0.60 -9.55 -14.69
N ARG A 129 -0.25 -8.69 -15.64
CA ARG A 129 0.32 -7.38 -15.34
C ARG A 129 -0.43 -6.31 -16.12
N VAL A 130 -1.10 -5.42 -15.39
CA VAL A 130 -1.63 -4.20 -15.98
C VAL A 130 -0.45 -3.26 -16.29
N LEU A 131 -0.47 -2.68 -17.49
CA LEU A 131 0.54 -1.77 -18.02
C LEU A 131 -0.13 -0.40 -18.21
N PRO A 132 -0.05 0.48 -17.19
CA PRO A 132 -0.78 1.74 -17.14
C PRO A 132 -0.57 2.68 -18.33
N GLN A 133 0.66 2.81 -18.81
CA GLN A 133 1.02 3.85 -19.79
C GLN A 133 0.50 3.51 -21.19
N SER A 134 0.20 2.25 -21.48
CA SER A 134 -0.37 1.80 -22.77
C SER A 134 -1.84 1.45 -22.67
N GLY A 135 -2.42 1.44 -21.46
CA GLY A 135 -3.78 0.98 -21.24
C GLY A 135 -3.98 -0.48 -21.62
N THR A 136 -3.04 -1.36 -21.27
CA THR A 136 -3.08 -2.78 -21.66
C THR A 136 -2.89 -3.73 -20.49
N LEU A 137 -3.35 -4.97 -20.64
CA LEU A 137 -3.08 -6.09 -19.75
C LEU A 137 -2.17 -7.10 -20.46
N LEU A 138 -1.00 -7.38 -19.89
CA LEU A 138 -0.14 -8.48 -20.31
C LEU A 138 -0.50 -9.74 -19.54
N VAL A 139 -0.77 -10.82 -20.28
CA VAL A 139 -1.04 -12.15 -19.75
C VAL A 139 0.00 -13.12 -20.28
N HIS A 140 0.59 -13.91 -19.40
CA HIS A 140 1.42 -15.06 -19.75
C HIS A 140 0.80 -16.31 -19.16
N GLY A 141 0.66 -17.36 -19.97
CA GLY A 141 0.14 -18.64 -19.51
C GLY A 141 0.56 -19.83 -20.36
N ARG A 142 0.26 -21.01 -19.84
CA ARG A 142 0.54 -22.30 -20.45
C ARG A 142 -0.76 -23.01 -20.80
N ARG A 143 -0.75 -23.71 -21.92
CA ARG A 143 -1.82 -24.61 -22.33
C ARG A 143 -1.70 -25.93 -21.58
N ALA A 144 -2.75 -26.76 -21.65
CA ALA A 144 -2.67 -28.12 -21.14
C ALA A 144 -1.49 -28.88 -21.80
N PRO A 145 -0.90 -29.90 -21.15
CA PRO A 145 0.17 -30.70 -21.75
C PRO A 145 -0.20 -31.19 -23.16
N GLY A 146 0.67 -30.95 -24.14
CA GLY A 146 0.41 -31.27 -25.56
C GLY A 146 -0.42 -30.22 -26.33
N GLY A 147 -0.88 -29.16 -25.66
CA GLY A 147 -1.71 -28.10 -26.25
C GLY A 147 -0.95 -27.00 -27.02
N GLY A 148 0.37 -27.10 -27.16
CA GLY A 148 1.21 -26.12 -27.84
C GLY A 148 2.12 -25.30 -26.91
N PRO A 149 2.88 -24.33 -27.45
CA PRO A 149 3.80 -23.50 -26.68
C PRO A 149 3.07 -22.61 -25.66
N PRO A 150 3.78 -22.08 -24.65
CA PRO A 150 3.28 -21.00 -23.80
C PRO A 150 2.96 -19.75 -24.64
N VAL A 151 2.06 -18.93 -24.14
CA VAL A 151 1.64 -17.70 -24.82
C VAL A 151 1.85 -16.51 -23.91
N VAL A 152 2.43 -15.46 -24.46
CA VAL A 152 2.33 -14.10 -23.91
C VAL A 152 1.41 -13.30 -24.81
N ALA A 153 0.36 -12.73 -24.26
CA ALA A 153 -0.63 -11.97 -24.99
C ALA A 153 -0.88 -10.62 -24.33
N LEU A 154 -1.25 -9.65 -25.16
CA LEU A 154 -1.56 -8.30 -24.72
C LEU A 154 -2.99 -7.95 -25.09
N TYR A 155 -3.74 -7.44 -24.13
CA TYR A 155 -5.13 -7.06 -24.26
C TYR A 155 -5.29 -5.57 -24.03
N ASP A 156 -6.13 -4.93 -24.82
CA ASP A 156 -6.57 -3.56 -24.60
C ASP A 156 -7.53 -3.50 -23.41
N LEU A 157 -7.28 -2.62 -22.44
CA LEU A 157 -8.08 -2.54 -21.22
C LEU A 157 -9.49 -2.00 -21.47
N ALA A 158 -9.65 -1.05 -22.39
CA ALA A 158 -10.94 -0.40 -22.65
C ALA A 158 -11.90 -1.32 -23.42
N THR A 159 -11.37 -2.04 -24.42
CA THR A 159 -12.18 -2.84 -25.35
C THR A 159 -12.15 -4.34 -25.06
N GLY A 160 -11.15 -4.83 -24.32
CA GLY A 160 -10.90 -6.26 -24.15
C GLY A 160 -10.43 -6.96 -25.42
N ALA A 161 -10.07 -6.20 -26.46
CA ALA A 161 -9.53 -6.75 -27.69
C ALA A 161 -8.12 -7.29 -27.46
N GLN A 162 -7.86 -8.50 -27.94
CA GLN A 162 -6.49 -9.02 -28.01
C GLN A 162 -5.72 -8.23 -29.06
N ARG A 163 -4.69 -7.49 -28.65
CA ARG A 163 -3.82 -6.74 -29.58
C ARG A 163 -2.89 -7.69 -30.32
N TRP A 164 -2.27 -8.61 -29.59
CA TRP A 164 -1.39 -9.64 -30.14
C TRP A 164 -1.24 -10.81 -29.17
N ALA A 165 -0.76 -11.92 -29.70
CA ALA A 165 -0.27 -13.07 -28.95
C ALA A 165 1.09 -13.48 -29.53
N ASN A 166 2.03 -13.81 -28.65
CA ASN A 166 3.39 -14.19 -28.98
C ASN A 166 3.69 -15.56 -28.32
N GLU A 167 3.99 -16.55 -29.16
CA GLU A 167 4.36 -17.91 -28.76
C GLU A 167 5.87 -18.16 -28.80
N ALA A 168 6.62 -17.20 -29.35
CA ALA A 168 8.05 -17.29 -29.60
C ALA A 168 8.92 -16.66 -28.50
N LEU A 169 8.33 -16.04 -27.46
CA LEU A 169 9.10 -15.35 -26.40
C LEU A 169 10.15 -16.26 -25.73
N PHE A 170 9.81 -17.54 -25.57
CA PHE A 170 10.65 -18.55 -24.92
C PHE A 170 11.45 -19.40 -25.91
N GLU A 171 11.33 -19.13 -27.21
CA GLU A 171 12.14 -19.83 -28.21
C GLU A 171 13.62 -19.53 -27.99
N GLN A 172 14.43 -20.57 -28.14
CA GLN A 172 15.86 -20.48 -27.95
C GLN A 172 16.52 -19.97 -29.23
N THR A 173 17.29 -18.90 -29.11
CA THR A 173 18.13 -18.38 -30.20
C THR A 173 19.49 -19.06 -30.27
N GLU A 174 19.91 -19.77 -29.22
CA GLU A 174 21.17 -20.54 -29.20
C GLU A 174 21.01 -21.91 -29.90
N PRO A 175 22.07 -22.41 -30.58
CA PRO A 175 22.07 -23.76 -31.15
C PRO A 175 21.75 -24.82 -30.10
N GLN A 176 20.92 -25.80 -30.48
CA GLN A 176 20.55 -26.90 -29.60
C GLN A 176 21.79 -27.71 -29.19
N LYS A 177 22.06 -27.77 -27.88
CA LYS A 177 23.16 -28.58 -27.34
C LYS A 177 22.77 -30.06 -27.41
N LYS A 178 23.76 -30.95 -27.63
CA LYS A 178 23.55 -32.41 -27.64
C LYS A 178 23.71 -33.00 -26.23
N GLY A 179 23.15 -34.19 -26.00
CA GLY A 179 23.32 -34.95 -24.76
C GLY A 179 22.79 -34.24 -23.51
N LEU A 180 23.52 -34.35 -22.39
CA LEU A 180 23.15 -33.77 -21.09
C LEU A 180 22.95 -32.24 -21.16
N GLY A 181 23.75 -31.53 -21.97
CA GLY A 181 23.60 -30.09 -22.17
C GLY A 181 22.25 -29.72 -22.80
N GLY A 182 21.79 -30.51 -23.78
CA GLY A 182 20.47 -30.33 -24.41
C GLY A 182 19.30 -30.70 -23.50
N LEU A 183 19.51 -31.64 -22.56
CA LEU A 183 18.52 -31.93 -21.51
C LEU A 183 18.39 -30.75 -20.55
N MET A 184 19.51 -30.22 -20.03
CA MET A 184 19.52 -29.05 -19.14
C MET A 184 18.91 -27.82 -19.81
N GLN A 185 19.23 -27.57 -21.08
CA GLN A 185 18.66 -26.48 -21.87
C GLN A 185 17.12 -26.56 -21.94
N ARG A 186 16.56 -27.76 -22.17
CA ARG A 186 15.11 -27.99 -22.16
C ARG A 186 14.48 -27.80 -20.79
N LEU A 187 15.14 -28.26 -19.72
CA LEU A 187 14.67 -28.07 -18.34
C LEU A 187 14.61 -26.59 -17.95
N VAL A 188 15.64 -25.81 -18.29
CA VAL A 188 15.67 -24.35 -18.04
C VAL A 188 14.57 -23.65 -18.84
N THR A 189 14.33 -24.08 -20.08
CA THR A 189 13.22 -23.55 -20.89
C THR A 189 11.89 -23.80 -20.21
N ALA A 190 11.56 -25.06 -19.92
CA ALA A 190 10.30 -25.43 -19.27
C ALA A 190 10.10 -24.72 -17.92
N ALA A 191 11.17 -24.53 -17.14
CA ALA A 191 11.12 -23.74 -15.91
C ALA A 191 10.83 -22.26 -16.20
N SER A 192 11.45 -21.68 -17.25
CA SER A 192 11.21 -20.30 -17.65
C SER A 192 9.76 -20.06 -18.07
N GLU A 193 9.16 -21.00 -18.82
CA GLU A 193 7.76 -20.92 -19.24
C GLU A 193 6.78 -21.02 -18.06
N ALA A 194 7.17 -21.67 -16.96
CA ALA A 194 6.35 -21.84 -15.77
C ALA A 194 6.58 -20.74 -14.72
N THR A 195 7.55 -19.84 -14.93
CA THR A 195 7.91 -18.79 -13.98
C THR A 195 7.21 -17.49 -14.34
N ALA A 196 6.72 -16.76 -13.33
CA ALA A 196 6.16 -15.43 -13.54
C ALA A 196 7.22 -14.50 -14.12
N LEU A 197 6.82 -13.73 -15.14
CA LEU A 197 7.70 -12.74 -15.75
C LEU A 197 7.81 -11.54 -14.82
N GLU A 198 9.04 -11.05 -14.64
CA GLU A 198 9.26 -9.67 -14.22
C GLU A 198 8.99 -8.77 -15.43
N VAL A 199 8.08 -7.81 -15.28
CA VAL A 199 7.57 -7.01 -16.38
C VAL A 199 7.70 -5.53 -16.06
N LEU A 200 8.38 -4.80 -16.95
CA LEU A 200 8.48 -3.36 -16.93
C LEU A 200 7.91 -2.77 -18.22
N GLN A 201 7.01 -1.80 -18.06
CA GLN A 201 6.62 -0.93 -19.17
C GLN A 201 7.61 0.23 -19.29
N ALA A 202 8.30 0.31 -20.43
CA ALA A 202 9.26 1.35 -20.74
C ALA A 202 8.66 2.32 -21.75
N GLY A 203 7.82 3.24 -21.27
CA GLY A 203 7.01 4.11 -22.14
C GLY A 203 5.82 3.37 -22.76
N PRO A 204 5.07 4.02 -23.67
CA PRO A 204 3.88 3.43 -24.29
C PRO A 204 4.20 2.34 -25.33
N ASP A 205 5.43 2.32 -25.86
CA ASP A 205 5.80 1.53 -27.04
C ASP A 205 6.64 0.28 -26.76
N MET A 206 7.09 0.08 -25.53
CA MET A 206 8.01 -1.01 -25.20
C MET A 206 7.66 -1.69 -23.88
N ILE A 207 7.74 -3.02 -23.90
CA ILE A 207 7.59 -3.86 -22.71
C ILE A 207 8.89 -4.65 -22.57
N VAL A 208 9.60 -4.46 -21.46
CA VAL A 208 10.79 -5.24 -21.12
C VAL A 208 10.37 -6.33 -20.14
N VAL A 209 10.70 -7.58 -20.47
CA VAL A 209 10.47 -8.72 -19.59
C VAL A 209 11.77 -9.44 -19.30
N HIS A 210 11.87 -10.02 -18.11
CA HIS A 210 12.90 -10.99 -17.81
C HIS A 210 12.32 -12.41 -17.89
N THR A 211 12.96 -13.23 -18.72
CA THR A 211 12.82 -14.69 -18.72
C THR A 211 14.01 -15.29 -17.98
N LEU A 212 13.96 -16.55 -17.53
CA LEU A 212 15.15 -17.18 -16.89
C LEU A 212 16.38 -17.24 -17.81
N THR A 213 16.21 -16.99 -19.12
CA THR A 213 17.29 -16.96 -20.12
C THR A 213 17.76 -15.54 -20.48
N GLY A 214 17.21 -14.50 -19.84
CA GLY A 214 17.64 -13.12 -20.01
C GLY A 214 16.50 -12.14 -20.31
N LEU A 215 16.90 -10.91 -20.66
CA LEU A 215 15.99 -9.81 -20.99
C LEU A 215 15.47 -9.94 -22.42
N ARG A 216 14.22 -9.52 -22.59
CA ARG A 216 13.52 -9.45 -23.86
C ARG A 216 12.72 -8.15 -23.91
N ALA A 217 12.93 -7.33 -24.93
CA ALA A 217 12.10 -6.16 -25.17
C ALA A 217 11.15 -6.41 -26.33
N LEU A 218 9.87 -6.22 -26.04
CA LEU A 218 8.77 -6.37 -26.97
C LEU A 218 8.30 -5.01 -27.43
N ASP A 219 7.99 -4.90 -28.72
CA ASP A 219 7.15 -3.84 -29.24
C ASP A 219 5.75 -3.95 -28.61
N ALA A 220 5.30 -2.92 -27.90
CA ALA A 220 4.02 -2.98 -27.20
C ALA A 220 2.81 -3.06 -28.15
N ARG A 221 2.95 -2.63 -29.41
CA ARG A 221 1.86 -2.59 -30.40
C ARG A 221 1.73 -3.92 -31.14
N THR A 222 2.85 -4.56 -31.46
CA THR A 222 2.88 -5.77 -32.31
C THR A 222 3.25 -7.05 -31.57
N GLY A 223 3.88 -6.95 -30.40
CA GLY A 223 4.43 -8.08 -29.67
C GLY A 223 5.73 -8.62 -30.29
N ALA A 224 6.28 -7.97 -31.31
CA ALA A 224 7.53 -8.38 -31.93
C ALA A 224 8.73 -8.15 -31.00
N MET A 225 9.70 -9.06 -31.04
CA MET A 225 10.97 -8.88 -30.33
C MET A 225 11.76 -7.73 -30.96
N ARG A 226 12.08 -6.70 -30.17
CA ARG A 226 12.94 -5.59 -30.61
C ARG A 226 14.41 -5.89 -30.34
N TRP A 227 14.71 -6.38 -29.13
CA TRP A 227 16.05 -6.77 -28.74
C TRP A 227 16.03 -7.77 -27.59
N SER A 228 17.15 -8.47 -27.42
CA SER A 228 17.40 -9.38 -26.30
C SER A 228 18.76 -9.07 -25.68
N ALA A 229 18.88 -9.18 -24.37
CA ALA A 229 20.14 -8.99 -23.67
C ALA A 229 20.33 -10.07 -22.59
N THR A 230 21.58 -10.45 -22.36
CA THR A 230 21.95 -11.37 -21.28
C THR A 230 22.34 -10.58 -20.03
N LEU A 231 22.12 -11.17 -18.87
CA LEU A 231 22.57 -10.60 -17.59
C LEU A 231 24.00 -11.09 -17.31
N PRO A 232 24.94 -10.20 -16.92
CA PRO A 232 26.33 -10.59 -16.65
C PRO A 232 26.45 -11.27 -15.28
N THR A 233 26.04 -12.54 -15.22
CA THR A 233 26.09 -13.39 -14.03
C THR A 233 27.53 -13.82 -13.70
N ALA A 234 27.76 -14.28 -12.46
CA ALA A 234 29.09 -14.69 -11.99
C ALA A 234 29.68 -15.88 -12.77
N ARG A 235 28.82 -16.77 -13.30
CA ARG A 235 29.21 -17.90 -14.16
C ARG A 235 28.38 -17.85 -15.43
N ALA A 236 29.06 -17.68 -16.57
CA ALA A 236 28.40 -17.65 -17.87
C ALA A 236 27.51 -18.89 -18.06
N GLY A 237 26.26 -18.66 -18.46
CA GLY A 237 25.26 -19.72 -18.69
C GLY A 237 24.40 -20.09 -17.48
N ASN A 238 24.70 -19.61 -16.27
CA ASN A 238 23.80 -19.77 -15.13
C ASN A 238 22.66 -18.72 -15.20
N PRO A 239 21.39 -19.13 -15.01
CA PRO A 239 20.28 -18.19 -14.86
C PRO A 239 20.51 -17.24 -13.69
N ALA A 240 20.27 -15.96 -13.93
CA ALA A 240 20.23 -14.95 -12.88
C ALA A 240 19.06 -15.24 -11.93
N ARG A 241 19.25 -14.98 -10.63
CA ARG A 241 18.19 -15.08 -9.63
C ARG A 241 17.90 -13.72 -9.03
N HIS A 242 16.77 -13.61 -8.34
CA HIS A 242 16.34 -12.37 -7.67
C HIS A 242 16.33 -11.16 -8.63
N VAL A 243 15.90 -11.40 -9.87
CA VAL A 243 15.90 -10.36 -10.89
C VAL A 243 14.76 -9.39 -10.63
N ARG A 244 15.04 -8.09 -10.72
CA ARG A 244 14.02 -7.03 -10.67
C ARG A 244 14.32 -5.97 -11.70
N LEU A 245 13.27 -5.43 -12.33
CA LEU A 245 13.36 -4.38 -13.33
C LEU A 245 12.89 -3.05 -12.73
N TYR A 246 13.69 -2.00 -12.90
CA TYR A 246 13.37 -0.67 -12.39
C TYR A 246 13.37 0.35 -13.53
N PRO A 247 12.31 1.16 -13.67
CA PRO A 247 12.34 2.30 -14.58
C PRO A 247 13.39 3.31 -14.09
N SER A 248 14.07 3.98 -15.01
CA SER A 248 14.86 5.16 -14.63
C SER A 248 13.91 6.32 -14.34
N LEU A 249 14.15 7.04 -13.24
CA LEU A 249 13.35 8.21 -12.87
C LEU A 249 13.76 9.46 -13.64
N ASP A 250 15.07 9.63 -13.89
CA ASP A 250 15.61 10.86 -14.49
C ASP A 250 16.13 10.65 -15.92
N LYS A 251 16.69 9.47 -16.25
CA LYS A 251 17.27 9.16 -17.57
C LYS A 251 16.39 8.17 -18.32
N THR A 252 15.39 8.66 -19.04
CA THR A 252 14.37 7.83 -19.72
C THR A 252 14.89 6.96 -20.87
N ASP A 253 16.19 6.99 -21.17
CA ASP A 253 16.85 6.20 -22.21
C ASP A 253 17.26 4.80 -21.74
N ARG A 254 17.05 4.45 -20.47
CA ARG A 254 17.56 3.22 -19.87
C ARG A 254 16.62 2.57 -18.87
N VAL A 255 16.88 1.29 -18.61
CA VAL A 255 16.31 0.47 -17.54
C VAL A 255 17.43 0.01 -16.61
N TYR A 256 17.15 -0.05 -15.30
CA TYR A 256 18.04 -0.71 -14.35
C TYR A 256 17.53 -2.11 -14.04
N VAL A 257 18.45 -3.07 -13.95
CA VAL A 257 18.15 -4.46 -13.67
C VAL A 257 19.04 -4.92 -12.53
N SER A 258 18.43 -5.26 -11.40
CA SER A 258 19.15 -5.95 -10.33
C SER A 258 19.02 -7.45 -10.49
N PHE A 259 20.04 -8.18 -10.07
CA PHE A 259 20.06 -9.64 -10.04
C PHE A 259 21.17 -10.10 -9.10
N ASP A 260 20.88 -11.10 -8.29
CA ASP A 260 21.82 -11.61 -7.28
C ASP A 260 22.46 -10.46 -6.47
N ASP A 261 23.77 -10.24 -6.60
CA ASP A 261 24.56 -9.21 -5.91
C ASP A 261 24.88 -7.96 -6.76
N ARG A 262 24.18 -7.78 -7.89
CA ARG A 262 24.55 -6.84 -8.96
C ARG A 262 23.41 -5.93 -9.38
N LEU A 263 23.80 -4.76 -9.86
CA LEU A 263 22.94 -3.83 -10.61
C LEU A 263 23.54 -3.59 -11.99
N MET A 264 22.73 -3.52 -13.03
CA MET A 264 23.16 -3.20 -14.39
C MET A 264 22.21 -2.21 -15.06
N ALA A 265 22.74 -1.38 -15.96
CA ALA A 265 21.93 -0.50 -16.81
C ALA A 265 21.96 -0.97 -18.27
N TYR A 266 20.79 -0.99 -18.89
CA TYR A 266 20.63 -1.31 -20.31
C TYR A 266 19.92 -0.16 -21.03
N ARG A 267 20.44 0.20 -22.21
CA ARG A 267 19.82 1.19 -23.08
C ARG A 267 18.51 0.63 -23.62
N LEU A 268 17.43 1.40 -23.54
CA LEU A 268 16.12 0.97 -23.99
C LEU A 268 16.04 0.83 -25.52
N ALA A 269 16.84 1.60 -26.27
CA ALA A 269 16.77 1.59 -27.74
C ALA A 269 17.13 0.23 -28.36
N ASP A 270 18.13 -0.46 -27.82
CA ASP A 270 18.77 -1.62 -28.44
C ASP A 270 19.18 -2.73 -27.44
N GLY A 271 18.93 -2.54 -26.14
CA GLY A 271 19.33 -3.49 -25.11
C GLY A 271 20.83 -3.51 -24.84
N GLN A 272 21.59 -2.52 -25.33
CA GLN A 272 23.02 -2.45 -25.09
C GLN A 272 23.29 -2.19 -23.59
N ALA A 273 24.17 -2.99 -23.00
CA ALA A 273 24.75 -2.72 -21.69
C ALA A 273 25.42 -1.33 -21.69
N LEU A 274 24.99 -0.44 -20.79
CA LEU A 274 25.54 0.92 -20.67
C LEU A 274 26.78 0.99 -19.79
N TRP A 275 26.95 0.01 -18.91
CA TRP A 275 28.07 -0.08 -18.00
C TRP A 275 28.99 -1.21 -18.42
N THR A 276 30.31 -1.00 -18.33
CA THR A 276 31.30 -2.03 -18.70
C THR A 276 31.25 -3.23 -17.76
N LYS A 277 30.94 -2.99 -16.48
CA LYS A 277 30.81 -4.02 -15.45
C LYS A 277 29.72 -3.59 -14.46
N PRO A 278 28.88 -4.51 -13.96
CA PRO A 278 27.92 -4.16 -12.92
C PRO A 278 28.65 -3.82 -11.61
N PRO A 279 28.24 -2.76 -10.89
CA PRO A 279 28.57 -2.63 -9.47
C PRO A 279 28.05 -3.84 -8.70
N THR A 280 28.82 -4.25 -7.70
CA THR A 280 28.51 -5.37 -6.81
C THR A 280 28.32 -4.87 -5.38
N ILE A 281 27.43 -5.54 -4.64
CA ILE A 281 27.27 -5.38 -3.20
C ILE A 281 27.69 -6.67 -2.47
N GLU A 282 27.82 -6.61 -1.15
CA GLU A 282 27.92 -7.83 -0.32
C GLU A 282 26.50 -8.18 0.14
N GLY A 283 25.99 -9.34 -0.27
CA GLY A 283 24.58 -9.75 -0.10
C GLY A 283 23.82 -9.81 -1.43
N TRP A 284 22.49 -9.92 -1.36
CA TRP A 284 21.61 -9.81 -2.54
C TRP A 284 21.04 -8.41 -2.70
N VAL A 285 20.71 -8.01 -3.91
CA VAL A 285 20.04 -6.73 -4.14
C VAL A 285 18.55 -6.91 -3.84
N HIS A 286 18.12 -6.30 -2.74
CA HIS A 286 16.71 -6.26 -2.35
C HIS A 286 15.91 -5.28 -3.22
N GLY A 287 16.52 -4.13 -3.50
CA GLY A 287 15.91 -2.98 -4.13
C GLY A 287 16.93 -1.90 -4.48
N ILE A 288 16.47 -0.85 -5.15
CA ILE A 288 17.27 0.35 -5.38
C ILE A 288 16.48 1.60 -5.00
N VAL A 289 17.18 2.63 -4.55
CA VAL A 289 16.63 3.98 -4.39
C VAL A 289 17.42 4.95 -5.26
N GLN A 290 16.75 5.52 -6.26
CA GLN A 290 17.34 6.51 -7.17
C GLN A 290 17.32 7.90 -6.51
N HIS A 291 18.51 8.46 -6.31
CA HIS A 291 18.74 9.80 -5.78
C HIS A 291 19.52 10.62 -6.82
N PRO A 292 19.39 11.97 -6.91
CA PRO A 292 20.12 12.75 -7.90
C PRO A 292 21.64 12.54 -7.91
N SER A 293 22.24 12.26 -6.74
CA SER A 293 23.68 12.02 -6.61
C SER A 293 24.11 10.57 -6.90
N GLY A 294 23.19 9.63 -7.13
CA GLY A 294 23.51 8.24 -7.42
C GLY A 294 22.38 7.26 -7.06
N ILE A 295 22.60 5.98 -7.36
CA ILE A 295 21.65 4.89 -7.08
C ILE A 295 22.09 4.16 -5.82
N ILE A 296 21.31 4.25 -4.74
CA ILE A 296 21.53 3.47 -3.52
C ILE A 296 21.10 2.04 -3.81
N ILE A 297 22.01 1.08 -3.68
CA ILE A 297 21.75 -0.36 -3.87
C ILE A 297 21.51 -0.96 -2.48
N LEU A 298 20.30 -1.47 -2.21
CA LEU A 298 19.92 -1.98 -0.90
C LEU A 298 20.32 -3.45 -0.76
N PRO A 299 21.27 -3.80 0.12
CA PRO A 299 21.68 -5.18 0.30
C PRO A 299 20.76 -5.95 1.27
N GLU A 300 20.49 -7.20 0.95
CA GLU A 300 19.79 -8.19 1.78
C GLU A 300 20.71 -9.34 2.14
N SER A 301 20.60 -9.77 3.40
CA SER A 301 21.31 -10.93 3.92
C SER A 301 20.74 -12.20 3.28
N PRO A 302 21.54 -12.98 2.54
CA PRO A 302 21.08 -14.25 2.01
C PRO A 302 20.68 -15.21 3.14
N PRO A 303 19.69 -16.09 2.95
CA PRO A 303 19.38 -17.17 3.88
C PRO A 303 20.62 -17.99 4.21
N ALA A 304 20.71 -18.51 5.44
CA ALA A 304 21.88 -19.26 5.92
C ALA A 304 22.26 -20.46 5.03
N ASN A 305 21.28 -21.06 4.35
CA ASN A 305 21.47 -22.18 3.41
C ASN A 305 21.80 -21.74 1.97
N GLN A 306 21.84 -20.44 1.68
CA GLN A 306 22.08 -19.85 0.36
C GLN A 306 23.23 -18.84 0.38
N ALA A 307 24.35 -19.26 0.99
CA ALA A 307 25.56 -18.44 1.07
C ALA A 307 26.03 -17.96 -0.32
N THR A 308 26.13 -16.65 -0.49
CA THR A 308 26.71 -15.99 -1.68
C THR A 308 28.24 -16.06 -1.72
N GLY A 309 28.87 -16.46 -0.61
CA GLY A 309 30.34 -16.48 -0.46
C GLY A 309 31.00 -15.10 -0.37
N ASN A 310 30.24 -14.00 -0.50
CA ASN A 310 30.75 -12.62 -0.46
C ASN A 310 30.34 -11.84 0.80
N VAL A 311 29.60 -12.45 1.74
CA VAL A 311 29.21 -11.84 3.02
C VAL A 311 30.02 -12.40 4.18
N ARG A 312 30.29 -11.57 5.20
CA ARG A 312 30.93 -12.00 6.46
C ARG A 312 29.88 -12.26 7.52
N ILE A 313 30.14 -13.20 8.42
CA ILE A 313 29.29 -13.42 9.60
C ILE A 313 30.10 -13.03 10.84
N ILE A 314 29.58 -12.08 11.63
CA ILE A 314 30.16 -11.71 12.92
C ILE A 314 29.11 -11.92 13.99
N ASN A 315 29.45 -12.71 15.01
CA ASN A 315 28.57 -13.04 16.13
C ASN A 315 27.19 -13.56 15.67
N GLY A 316 27.16 -14.40 14.63
CA GLY A 316 25.93 -14.94 14.06
C GLY A 316 25.16 -13.97 13.14
N VAL A 317 25.62 -12.74 12.95
CA VAL A 317 24.96 -11.73 12.12
C VAL A 317 25.68 -11.56 10.79
N VAL A 318 24.93 -11.70 9.70
CA VAL A 318 25.42 -11.39 8.35
C VAL A 318 25.77 -9.90 8.26
N GLN A 319 26.94 -9.62 7.71
CA GLN A 319 27.43 -8.28 7.43
C GLN A 319 27.29 -8.08 5.94
N THR A 320 26.41 -7.16 5.55
CA THR A 320 26.19 -6.80 4.15
C THR A 320 26.98 -5.54 3.80
N GLY A 321 27.03 -5.22 2.52
CA GLY A 321 27.83 -4.13 1.98
C GLY A 321 27.01 -3.28 1.03
N LEU A 322 26.56 -2.12 1.49
CA LEU A 322 25.81 -1.16 0.69
C LEU A 322 26.74 -0.39 -0.25
N ASN A 323 26.29 -0.15 -1.48
CA ASN A 323 26.99 0.72 -2.41
C ASN A 323 26.04 1.76 -3.01
N VAL A 324 26.62 2.90 -3.41
CA VAL A 324 25.95 3.89 -4.24
C VAL A 324 26.61 3.87 -5.61
N ALA A 325 25.85 3.57 -6.66
CA ALA A 325 26.36 3.53 -8.04
C ALA A 325 26.16 4.88 -8.74
N ARG A 326 27.13 5.25 -9.59
CA ARG A 326 27.02 6.38 -10.50
C ARG A 326 26.15 6.03 -11.69
N TYR A 327 25.40 7.01 -12.19
CA TYR A 327 24.49 6.79 -13.31
C TYR A 327 25.23 6.60 -14.63
N GLU A 328 26.39 7.24 -14.77
CA GLU A 328 27.16 7.38 -16.00
C GLU A 328 27.74 6.04 -16.45
N ASP A 329 28.41 5.34 -15.53
CA ASP A 329 29.24 4.17 -15.84
C ASP A 329 29.05 3.00 -14.87
N GLY A 330 28.21 3.15 -13.84
CA GLY A 330 27.96 2.13 -12.83
C GLY A 330 29.08 1.98 -11.80
N THR A 331 30.12 2.81 -11.85
CA THR A 331 31.16 2.80 -10.80
C THR A 331 30.55 3.17 -9.45
N THR A 332 31.12 2.62 -8.37
CA THR A 332 30.65 2.93 -7.01
C THR A 332 31.26 4.25 -6.55
N ILE A 333 30.48 5.05 -5.81
CA ILE A 333 30.95 6.34 -5.25
C ILE A 333 32.06 6.10 -4.22
N ALA A 334 31.90 5.07 -3.39
CA ALA A 334 32.93 4.63 -2.46
C ALA A 334 33.77 3.49 -3.07
N ASP A 335 35.07 3.47 -2.75
CA ASP A 335 36.00 2.41 -3.20
C ASP A 335 35.68 1.05 -2.60
N LYS A 336 35.06 1.04 -1.40
CA LYS A 336 34.64 -0.16 -0.68
C LYS A 336 33.17 -0.03 -0.28
N PRO A 337 32.39 -1.13 -0.31
CA PRO A 337 31.04 -1.12 0.20
C PRO A 337 30.98 -0.63 1.64
N LEU A 338 29.95 0.17 1.94
CA LEU A 338 29.62 0.57 3.30
C LEU A 338 29.11 -0.65 4.04
N ARG A 339 29.85 -1.04 5.09
CA ARG A 339 29.50 -2.20 5.88
C ARG A 339 28.24 -1.93 6.71
N MET A 340 27.24 -2.76 6.51
CA MET A 340 25.98 -2.71 7.25
C MET A 340 25.83 -3.96 8.11
N ARG A 341 25.28 -3.78 9.32
CA ARG A 341 24.98 -4.90 10.21
C ARG A 341 23.61 -5.49 9.83
N GLY A 342 23.56 -6.35 8.81
CA GLY A 342 22.35 -7.06 8.40
C GLY A 342 21.72 -6.53 7.10
N THR A 343 20.43 -6.76 6.92
CA THR A 343 19.69 -6.39 5.71
C THR A 343 19.29 -4.92 5.76
N VAL A 344 19.60 -4.14 4.73
CA VAL A 344 19.06 -2.78 4.59
C VAL A 344 17.66 -2.89 4.00
N THR A 345 16.64 -2.71 4.83
CA THR A 345 15.24 -2.89 4.47
C THR A 345 14.65 -1.68 3.77
N ASP A 346 15.16 -0.48 4.05
CA ASP A 346 14.69 0.76 3.44
C ASP A 346 15.77 1.85 3.42
N ALA A 347 15.62 2.81 2.50
CA ALA A 347 16.40 4.04 2.43
C ALA A 347 15.49 5.24 2.14
N MET A 348 14.99 5.89 3.20
CA MET A 348 14.07 7.02 3.13
C MET A 348 14.85 8.30 2.80
N ILE A 349 14.69 8.85 1.60
CA ILE A 349 15.46 10.03 1.21
C ILE A 349 15.02 11.27 2.02
N ALA A 350 15.99 11.97 2.61
CA ALA A 350 15.85 13.23 3.34
C ALA A 350 16.88 14.25 2.80
N GLY A 351 16.44 15.16 1.93
CA GLY A 351 17.34 16.09 1.23
C GLY A 351 18.38 15.38 0.37
N GLY A 352 19.66 15.73 0.53
CA GLY A 352 20.82 15.06 -0.10
C GLY A 352 21.27 13.77 0.60
N SER A 353 20.50 13.30 1.58
CA SER A 353 20.80 12.12 2.39
C SER A 353 19.69 11.09 2.31
N ALA A 354 19.94 9.89 2.85
CA ALA A 354 18.93 8.86 3.05
C ALA A 354 19.02 8.30 4.47
N VAL A 355 17.89 8.16 5.15
CA VAL A 355 17.81 7.44 6.41
C VAL A 355 17.66 5.95 6.09
N LEU A 356 18.65 5.18 6.49
CA LEU A 356 18.71 3.73 6.29
C LEU A 356 18.01 3.03 7.45
N ALA A 357 17.12 2.09 7.15
CA ALA A 357 16.63 1.09 8.09
C ALA A 357 17.36 -0.23 7.85
N VAL A 358 17.90 -0.83 8.92
CA VAL A 358 18.69 -2.05 8.86
C VAL A 358 18.11 -3.08 9.82
N ASP A 359 17.73 -4.24 9.32
CA ASP A 359 17.32 -5.38 10.13
C ASP A 359 18.51 -6.31 10.42
N ALA A 360 18.77 -6.55 11.71
CA ALA A 360 19.69 -7.57 12.17
C ALA A 360 19.20 -8.20 13.46
N GLU A 361 19.19 -9.53 13.51
CA GLU A 361 18.75 -10.30 14.69
C GLU A 361 17.32 -9.93 15.11
N SER A 362 16.43 -9.70 14.14
CA SER A 362 15.06 -9.24 14.35
C SER A 362 14.99 -7.94 15.15
N ARG A 363 15.96 -7.04 14.93
CA ARG A 363 16.03 -5.70 15.54
C ARG A 363 16.33 -4.68 14.45
N THR A 364 15.71 -3.53 14.57
CA THR A 364 15.96 -2.42 13.67
C THR A 364 17.08 -1.53 14.18
N PHE A 365 17.97 -1.19 13.27
CA PHE A 365 18.99 -0.18 13.45
C PHE A 365 18.82 0.89 12.38
N VAL A 366 19.26 2.12 12.67
CA VAL A 366 19.19 3.23 11.74
C VAL A 366 20.55 3.88 11.55
N ASN A 367 20.77 4.39 10.33
CA ASN A 367 21.89 5.26 10.02
C ASN A 367 21.47 6.33 9.00
N VAL A 368 22.28 7.36 8.80
CA VAL A 368 22.02 8.40 7.79
C VAL A 368 23.15 8.37 6.77
N LEU A 369 22.82 8.02 5.53
CA LEU A 369 23.71 8.01 4.39
C LEU A 369 23.77 9.41 3.76
N ASP A 370 24.97 10.00 3.66
CA ASP A 370 25.21 11.06 2.70
C ASP A 370 25.42 10.42 1.31
N VAL A 371 24.49 10.68 0.38
CA VAL A 371 24.45 9.94 -0.88
C VAL A 371 25.55 10.39 -1.83
N ALA A 372 25.91 11.67 -1.81
CA ALA A 372 26.89 12.23 -2.73
C ALA A 372 28.31 11.71 -2.48
N THR A 373 28.64 11.50 -1.20
CA THR A 373 29.94 10.98 -0.77
C THR A 373 29.92 9.49 -0.46
N ALA A 374 28.74 8.87 -0.40
CA ALA A 374 28.54 7.51 0.09
C ALA A 374 29.21 7.29 1.45
N THR A 375 28.89 8.15 2.42
CA THR A 375 29.42 8.06 3.80
C THR A 375 28.29 8.07 4.84
N LEU A 376 28.46 7.33 5.93
CA LEU A 376 27.52 7.31 7.05
C LEU A 376 27.78 8.49 8.00
N ARG A 377 26.71 9.16 8.45
CA ARG A 377 26.81 10.28 9.41
C ARG A 377 26.89 9.81 10.85
N LEU A 378 26.27 8.66 11.18
CA LEU A 378 26.42 8.04 12.49
C LEU A 378 27.61 7.08 12.48
N LYS A 379 28.48 7.18 13.50
CA LYS A 379 29.69 6.33 13.63
C LYS A 379 29.37 4.84 13.71
N LYS A 380 28.18 4.50 14.22
CA LYS A 380 27.64 3.15 14.35
C LYS A 380 26.15 3.21 14.07
N ASP A 381 25.59 2.13 13.54
CA ASP A 381 24.14 2.00 13.41
C ASP A 381 23.49 2.06 14.79
N VAL A 382 22.48 2.90 14.94
CA VAL A 382 21.80 3.15 16.23
C VAL A 382 20.60 2.22 16.32
N LYS A 383 20.56 1.39 17.36
CA LYS A 383 19.41 0.50 17.61
C LYS A 383 18.20 1.34 17.99
N ILE A 384 17.05 1.03 17.40
CA ILE A 384 15.74 1.57 17.81
C ILE A 384 14.83 0.42 18.26
N LYS A 385 13.73 0.76 18.94
CA LYS A 385 12.61 -0.15 19.17
C LYS A 385 11.68 -0.13 17.97
N GLY A 386 11.09 -1.28 17.66
CA GLY A 386 10.17 -1.46 16.54
C GLY A 386 10.84 -1.40 15.17
N GLN A 387 10.02 -1.29 14.12
CA GLN A 387 10.44 -1.09 12.74
C GLN A 387 10.26 0.37 12.33
N LEU A 388 11.23 0.96 11.64
CA LEU A 388 11.16 2.36 11.23
C LEU A 388 9.98 2.59 10.27
N THR A 389 9.15 3.62 10.52
CA THR A 389 8.03 4.00 9.64
C THR A 389 7.99 5.48 9.31
N TYR A 390 8.60 6.32 10.14
CA TYR A 390 8.75 7.74 9.90
C TYR A 390 10.17 8.17 10.25
N ALA A 391 10.76 9.01 9.41
CA ALA A 391 12.07 9.59 9.65
C ALA A 391 12.16 11.00 9.06
N GLU A 392 12.75 11.91 9.82
CA GLU A 392 12.97 13.29 9.42
C GLU A 392 14.31 13.80 9.96
N LEU A 393 15.10 14.45 9.11
CA LEU A 393 16.28 15.20 9.54
C LEU A 393 15.85 16.61 9.95
N THR A 394 15.90 16.91 11.24
CA THR A 394 15.55 18.21 11.83
C THR A 394 16.81 18.89 12.37
N PRO A 395 16.75 20.20 12.74
CA PRO A 395 17.85 20.87 13.44
C PRO A 395 18.26 20.16 14.74
N ALA A 396 17.35 19.43 15.37
CA ALA A 396 17.63 18.68 16.59
C ALA A 396 18.25 17.30 16.34
N GLY A 397 18.25 16.77 15.11
CA GLY A 397 18.80 15.45 14.80
C GLY A 397 17.86 14.62 13.91
N LEU A 398 17.96 13.30 14.01
CA LEU A 398 17.05 12.39 13.31
C LEU A 398 15.83 12.10 14.19
N LEU A 399 14.72 12.80 13.93
CA LEU A 399 13.41 12.47 14.50
C LEU A 399 12.86 11.23 13.80
N TYR A 400 12.41 10.24 14.57
CA TYR A 400 11.80 9.04 14.00
C TYR A 400 10.59 8.56 14.80
N ILE A 401 9.74 7.81 14.13
CA ILE A 401 8.66 7.01 14.72
C ILE A 401 8.82 5.59 14.19
N SER A 402 8.70 4.62 15.09
CA SER A 402 8.62 3.22 14.71
C SER A 402 7.22 2.66 14.85
N ARG A 403 6.95 1.57 14.13
CA ARG A 403 5.83 0.67 14.38
C ARG A 403 6.30 -0.49 15.25
N PRO A 404 5.42 -1.07 16.06
CA PRO A 404 5.80 -2.15 16.95
C PRO A 404 5.90 -3.48 16.15
N ASP A 405 6.59 -4.46 16.73
CA ASP A 405 6.66 -5.83 16.23
C ASP A 405 6.45 -6.83 17.39
N PRO A 406 6.33 -8.15 17.14
CA PRO A 406 6.09 -9.12 18.21
C PRO A 406 7.16 -9.12 19.31
N ALA A 407 8.37 -8.62 19.04
CA ALA A 407 9.48 -8.60 19.98
C ALA A 407 9.65 -7.25 20.71
N THR A 408 9.12 -6.13 20.20
CA THR A 408 9.38 -4.80 20.78
C THR A 408 8.32 -3.72 20.48
N ASN A 409 8.26 -2.71 21.35
CA ASN A 409 7.33 -1.56 21.26
C ASN A 409 7.66 -0.67 20.06
N ALA A 410 6.70 0.16 19.67
CA ALA A 410 6.98 1.38 18.93
C ALA A 410 7.49 2.47 19.86
N GLU A 411 8.30 3.38 19.33
CA GLU A 411 8.75 4.57 20.02
C GLU A 411 8.84 5.80 19.10
N VAL A 412 8.77 6.99 19.70
CA VAL A 412 9.23 8.26 19.11
C VAL A 412 10.46 8.73 19.86
N ASN A 413 11.52 9.05 19.11
CA ASN A 413 12.71 9.66 19.67
C ASN A 413 13.43 10.55 18.64
N VAL A 414 14.44 11.29 19.10
CA VAL A 414 15.37 12.04 18.25
C VAL A 414 16.78 11.51 18.49
N ILE A 415 17.47 11.06 17.45
CA ILE A 415 18.88 10.66 17.55
C ILE A 415 19.75 11.88 17.29
N ASP A 416 20.61 12.22 18.24
CA ASP A 416 21.66 13.20 18.01
C ASP A 416 22.70 12.64 17.03
N LEU A 417 22.91 13.32 15.90
CA LEU A 417 23.78 12.79 14.84
C LEU A 417 25.28 12.82 15.19
N ALA A 418 25.69 13.62 16.17
CA ALA A 418 27.10 13.72 16.57
C ALA A 418 27.47 12.62 17.58
N SER A 419 26.61 12.34 18.56
CA SER A 419 26.83 11.30 19.56
C SER A 419 26.28 9.93 19.15
N GLY A 420 25.19 9.89 18.38
CA GLY A 420 24.40 8.69 18.11
C GLY A 420 23.48 8.28 19.26
N GLU A 421 23.36 9.12 20.29
CA GLU A 421 22.51 8.85 21.46
C GLU A 421 21.10 9.41 21.27
N PRO A 422 20.07 8.76 21.84
CA PRO A 422 18.72 9.30 21.89
C PRO A 422 18.68 10.58 22.75
N LYS A 423 17.96 11.60 22.29
CA LYS A 423 17.73 12.84 23.04
C LYS A 423 16.62 12.72 24.06
N PHE A 424 15.58 11.94 23.78
CA PHE A 424 14.53 11.67 24.77
C PHE A 424 15.03 10.58 25.71
N LYS A 425 15.31 10.96 26.95
CA LYS A 425 15.69 10.03 28.02
C LYS A 425 14.58 9.00 28.27
N ASP A 426 13.34 9.49 28.31
CA ASP A 426 12.13 8.68 28.33
C ASP A 426 11.47 8.85 26.96
N ALA A 427 11.46 7.80 26.14
CA ALA A 427 10.84 7.86 24.82
C ALA A 427 9.30 7.91 24.94
N ILE A 428 8.61 8.41 23.90
CA ILE A 428 7.16 8.21 23.79
C ILE A 428 6.97 6.80 23.26
N GLU A 429 6.40 5.89 24.05
CA GLU A 429 6.29 4.47 23.70
C GLU A 429 4.85 4.00 23.54
N SER A 430 4.63 3.04 22.65
CA SER A 430 3.30 2.43 22.47
C SER A 430 2.86 1.52 23.62
N GLY A 431 3.80 1.08 24.46
CA GLY A 431 3.53 0.15 25.56
C GLY A 431 3.73 -1.30 25.16
N LYS A 432 3.78 -2.18 26.18
CA LYS A 432 4.33 -3.55 26.08
C LYS A 432 3.71 -4.35 24.93
N PRO A 433 4.51 -5.02 24.08
CA PRO A 433 3.98 -5.93 23.09
C PRO A 433 3.48 -7.15 23.86
N TRP A 434 2.36 -7.71 23.42
CA TRP A 434 1.82 -8.90 24.05
C TRP A 434 2.84 -10.06 23.99
N GLY A 435 3.21 -10.61 25.15
CA GLY A 435 4.11 -11.78 25.25
C GLY A 435 3.44 -13.11 24.90
N GLY A 436 2.41 -13.09 24.06
CA GLY A 436 1.67 -14.28 23.63
C GLY A 436 2.18 -14.83 22.30
N ASN A 437 1.31 -15.58 21.62
CA ASN A 437 1.62 -16.21 20.34
C ASN A 437 1.92 -15.14 19.27
N PRO A 438 3.12 -15.12 18.64
CA PRO A 438 3.42 -14.17 17.57
C PRO A 438 2.38 -14.16 16.44
N ASP A 439 1.69 -15.27 16.20
CA ASP A 439 0.66 -15.38 15.16
C ASP A 439 -0.60 -14.56 15.46
N ASP A 440 -0.89 -14.23 16.74
CA ASP A 440 -2.04 -13.39 17.12
C ASP A 440 -1.64 -11.91 17.37
N TYR A 441 -0.40 -11.53 17.06
CA TYR A 441 0.09 -10.18 17.26
C TYR A 441 -0.53 -9.17 16.28
N ASN A 442 -1.28 -8.22 16.80
CA ASN A 442 -1.84 -7.12 16.02
C ASN A 442 -1.04 -5.82 16.22
N ALA A 443 -0.08 -5.56 15.34
CA ALA A 443 0.74 -4.34 15.36
C ALA A 443 -0.06 -3.04 15.33
N ALA A 444 -1.26 -3.05 14.72
CA ALA A 444 -2.09 -1.86 14.62
C ALA A 444 -2.58 -1.36 15.99
N ARG A 445 -2.83 -2.27 16.95
CA ARG A 445 -3.26 -1.92 18.32
C ARG A 445 -2.20 -1.14 19.10
N TYR A 446 -0.93 -1.36 18.77
CA TYR A 446 0.21 -0.77 19.47
C TYR A 446 0.91 0.30 18.59
N SER A 447 0.22 0.83 17.58
CA SER A 447 0.80 1.85 16.71
C SER A 447 0.78 3.22 17.38
N LEU A 448 1.87 3.99 17.20
CA LEU A 448 1.93 5.39 17.64
C LEU A 448 1.25 6.28 16.59
N HIS A 449 -0.07 6.41 16.73
CA HIS A 449 -0.87 7.27 15.86
C HIS A 449 -0.40 8.71 15.98
N HIS A 450 -0.08 9.34 14.85
CA HIS A 450 0.57 10.63 14.83
C HIS A 450 0.08 11.51 13.69
N ALA A 451 0.15 12.82 13.89
CA ALA A 451 -0.18 13.82 12.88
C ALA A 451 0.65 15.09 13.08
N VAL A 452 0.94 15.79 11.99
CA VAL A 452 1.80 16.98 11.99
C VAL A 452 0.96 18.24 11.71
N GLU A 453 1.12 19.27 12.53
CA GLU A 453 0.57 20.61 12.31
C GLU A 453 1.67 21.65 12.60
N GLY A 454 2.14 22.32 11.55
CA GLY A 454 3.26 23.27 11.65
C GLY A 454 4.53 22.60 12.17
N THR A 455 5.11 23.14 13.25
CA THR A 455 6.31 22.59 13.91
C THR A 455 6.01 21.47 14.90
N MET A 456 4.73 21.19 15.16
CA MET A 456 4.30 20.21 16.16
C MET A 456 3.98 18.87 15.49
N LEU A 457 4.55 17.80 16.05
CA LEU A 457 4.13 16.43 15.82
C LEU A 457 3.32 15.99 17.04
N TYR A 458 2.04 15.71 16.83
CA TYR A 458 1.17 15.13 17.85
C TYR A 458 1.23 13.62 17.79
N VAL A 459 1.31 12.96 18.94
CA VAL A 459 1.44 11.50 19.05
C VAL A 459 0.53 11.00 20.16
N PHE A 460 -0.36 10.06 19.85
CA PHE A 460 -1.10 9.31 20.87
C PHE A 460 -0.32 8.05 21.24
N ALA A 461 -0.08 7.84 22.53
CA ALA A 461 0.61 6.68 23.06
C ALA A 461 -0.36 5.76 23.81
N SER A 462 -0.59 4.56 23.28
CA SER A 462 -1.47 3.55 23.91
C SER A 462 -0.97 3.05 25.26
N HIS A 463 0.33 3.19 25.57
CA HIS A 463 0.92 2.73 26.83
C HIS A 463 0.27 3.36 28.07
N ASP A 464 0.11 4.67 28.02
CA ASP A 464 -0.37 5.50 29.13
C ASP A 464 -1.63 6.28 28.73
N HIS A 465 -2.17 5.99 27.56
CA HIS A 465 -3.31 6.64 26.93
C HIS A 465 -3.21 8.17 26.94
N ARG A 466 -2.01 8.70 26.68
CA ARG A 466 -1.77 10.15 26.62
C ARG A 466 -1.49 10.64 25.22
N LEU A 467 -1.88 11.89 25.00
CA LEU A 467 -1.46 12.66 23.84
C LEU A 467 -0.17 13.41 24.17
N TYR A 468 0.77 13.42 23.24
CA TYR A 468 2.04 14.13 23.34
C TYR A 468 2.16 15.13 22.21
N ALA A 469 2.83 16.26 22.48
CA ALA A 469 3.30 17.20 21.48
C ALA A 469 4.83 17.16 21.45
N VAL A 470 5.38 16.93 20.26
CA VAL A 470 6.81 16.96 19.95
C VAL A 470 7.10 18.22 19.14
N ASP A 471 7.98 19.08 19.65
CA ASP A 471 8.54 20.19 18.88
C ASP A 471 9.66 19.64 17.99
N ARG A 472 9.41 19.60 16.68
CA ARG A 472 10.30 18.98 15.69
C ARG A 472 11.63 19.72 15.55
N ASN A 473 11.64 21.03 15.78
CA ASN A 473 12.83 21.86 15.64
C ASN A 473 13.68 21.83 16.91
N ALA A 474 13.04 21.95 18.07
CA ALA A 474 13.72 21.93 19.36
C ALA A 474 14.15 20.50 19.75
N GLY A 475 13.47 19.47 19.22
CA GLY A 475 13.68 18.09 19.65
C GLY A 475 13.35 17.92 21.12
N THR A 476 12.19 18.41 21.53
CA THR A 476 11.63 18.26 22.89
C THR A 476 10.19 17.76 22.79
N PHE A 477 9.68 17.14 23.85
CA PHE A 477 8.29 16.71 23.89
C PHE A 477 7.67 16.97 25.26
N ARG A 478 6.33 17.04 25.29
CA ARG A 478 5.54 17.16 26.51
C ARG A 478 4.20 16.44 26.37
N ALA A 479 3.71 15.90 27.49
CA ALA A 479 2.34 15.39 27.56
C ALA A 479 1.32 16.54 27.42
N LEU A 480 0.18 16.24 26.83
CA LEU A 480 -0.97 17.11 26.66
C LEU A 480 -2.14 16.52 27.46
N GLY A 481 -2.70 17.31 28.36
CA GLY A 481 -3.83 16.89 29.19
C GLY A 481 -3.55 15.72 30.12
N SER A 482 -4.62 15.06 30.56
CA SER A 482 -4.59 13.85 31.37
C SER A 482 -4.69 12.59 30.50
N GLU A 483 -4.64 11.41 31.13
CA GLU A 483 -5.00 10.14 30.49
C GLU A 483 -6.39 10.23 29.83
N ILE A 484 -6.49 9.75 28.59
CA ILE A 484 -7.73 9.67 27.81
C ILE A 484 -8.29 8.25 27.96
N LYS A 485 -9.42 8.12 28.68
CA LYS A 485 -9.99 6.81 29.00
C LYS A 485 -10.98 6.36 27.94
N LEU A 486 -10.60 5.39 27.12
CA LEU A 486 -11.50 4.71 26.19
C LEU A 486 -12.32 3.62 26.91
N GLN A 487 -13.51 3.32 26.39
CA GLN A 487 -14.37 2.26 26.92
C GLN A 487 -14.21 0.98 26.09
N GLY A 488 -14.45 -0.19 26.69
CA GLY A 488 -14.42 -1.46 25.99
C GLY A 488 -13.03 -2.09 25.78
N ASP A 489 -12.01 -1.65 26.54
CA ASP A 489 -10.60 -2.08 26.38
C ASP A 489 -10.06 -1.80 24.97
N GLU A 490 -10.49 -0.68 24.37
CA GLU A 490 -10.08 -0.26 23.04
C GLU A 490 -8.93 0.75 23.07
N ASP A 491 -8.06 0.64 22.07
CA ASP A 491 -7.08 1.65 21.69
C ASP A 491 -7.54 2.35 20.40
N PRO A 492 -7.21 3.64 20.19
CA PRO A 492 -7.35 4.27 18.89
C PRO A 492 -6.60 3.45 17.83
N VAL A 493 -7.21 3.35 16.65
CA VAL A 493 -6.63 2.76 15.43
C VAL A 493 -6.29 3.80 14.38
N ASP A 494 -6.68 5.06 14.62
CA ASP A 494 -6.33 6.21 13.78
C ASP A 494 -6.39 7.52 14.57
N MET A 495 -5.66 8.53 14.08
CA MET A 495 -5.69 9.90 14.61
C MET A 495 -5.63 10.92 13.48
N GLU A 496 -6.52 11.91 13.53
CA GLU A 496 -6.60 12.97 12.53
C GLU A 496 -6.56 14.35 13.19
N ILE A 497 -6.02 15.35 12.48
CA ILE A 497 -6.16 16.77 12.87
C ILE A 497 -7.33 17.38 12.10
N ARG A 498 -8.21 18.05 12.83
CA ARG A 498 -9.41 18.72 12.33
C ARG A 498 -9.54 20.14 12.86
N PRO A 499 -10.44 20.96 12.28
CA PRO A 499 -10.77 22.27 12.83
C PRO A 499 -11.18 22.17 14.32
N ALA A 500 -11.98 21.17 14.70
CA ALA A 500 -12.44 20.98 16.07
C ALA A 500 -11.30 20.60 17.06
N GLY A 501 -10.22 19.97 16.60
CA GLY A 501 -9.15 19.45 17.43
C GLY A 501 -8.46 18.25 16.80
N LEU A 502 -7.83 17.41 17.62
CA LEU A 502 -7.38 16.07 17.24
C LEU A 502 -8.53 15.09 17.45
N VAL A 503 -8.72 14.17 16.52
CA VAL A 503 -9.76 13.15 16.57
C VAL A 503 -9.10 11.78 16.67
N LEU A 504 -9.32 11.10 17.79
CA LEU A 504 -8.91 9.71 18.02
C LEU A 504 -10.06 8.80 17.62
N ILE A 505 -9.79 7.83 16.75
CA ILE A 505 -10.79 6.92 16.19
C ILE A 505 -10.45 5.51 16.65
N ALA A 506 -11.39 4.83 17.31
CA ALA A 506 -11.32 3.41 17.66
C ALA A 506 -12.55 2.68 17.09
N PRO A 507 -12.62 1.34 17.12
CA PRO A 507 -13.75 0.58 16.58
C PRO A 507 -15.12 0.99 17.16
N GLN A 508 -15.17 1.33 18.45
CA GLN A 508 -16.40 1.74 19.14
C GLN A 508 -16.28 3.06 19.91
N ASN A 509 -15.10 3.70 19.91
CA ASN A 509 -14.89 5.01 20.53
C ASN A 509 -14.53 6.07 19.47
N LEU A 510 -15.00 7.30 19.67
CA LEU A 510 -14.54 8.48 18.96
C LEU A 510 -14.31 9.59 19.99
N VAL A 511 -13.09 10.15 20.01
CA VAL A 511 -12.69 11.18 20.96
C VAL A 511 -12.20 12.41 20.23
N VAL A 512 -12.81 13.57 20.50
CA VAL A 512 -12.34 14.87 20.02
C VAL A 512 -11.57 15.54 21.15
N VAL A 513 -10.30 15.82 20.92
CA VAL A 513 -9.34 16.37 21.88
C VAL A 513 -8.87 17.73 21.38
N ALA A 514 -8.83 18.73 22.25
CA ALA A 514 -8.22 20.01 21.94
C ALA A 514 -6.69 19.89 21.76
N ARG A 515 -6.06 20.87 21.10
CA ARG A 515 -4.60 20.91 20.88
C ARG A 515 -3.77 21.04 22.15
N ASP A 516 -4.40 21.38 23.27
CA ASP A 516 -3.82 21.41 24.61
C ASP A 516 -3.99 20.07 25.37
N GLY A 517 -4.71 19.10 24.79
CA GLY A 517 -5.00 17.79 25.37
C GLY A 517 -6.33 17.67 26.12
N GLN A 518 -7.15 18.74 26.18
CA GLN A 518 -8.47 18.64 26.83
C GLN A 518 -9.44 17.83 25.96
N VAL A 519 -10.05 16.78 26.52
CA VAL A 519 -11.14 16.06 25.84
C VAL A 519 -12.35 16.97 25.72
N LYS A 520 -12.72 17.32 24.48
CA LYS A 520 -13.92 18.13 24.19
C LYS A 520 -15.17 17.27 24.15
N GLN A 521 -15.08 16.13 23.46
CA GLN A 521 -16.20 15.22 23.25
C GLN A 521 -15.70 13.78 23.16
N GLN A 522 -16.48 12.84 23.68
CA GLN A 522 -16.22 11.41 23.58
C GLN A 522 -17.55 10.67 23.45
N VAL A 523 -17.61 9.72 22.52
CA VAL A 523 -18.74 8.79 22.40
C VAL A 523 -18.24 7.35 22.40
N TYR A 524 -19.06 6.45 22.93
CA TYR A 524 -18.84 5.01 22.92
C TYR A 524 -20.13 4.29 22.53
N TYR A 525 -20.04 3.43 21.52
CA TYR A 525 -21.15 2.61 21.04
C TYR A 525 -20.79 1.13 21.16
N PRO A 526 -21.30 0.36 22.12
CA PRO A 526 -20.79 -0.99 22.36
C PRO A 526 -20.97 -1.92 21.15
N ALA A 527 -19.95 -2.73 20.87
CA ALA A 527 -19.99 -3.70 19.77
C ALA A 527 -21.14 -4.72 19.93
N PRO A 528 -21.70 -5.21 18.82
CA PRO A 528 -22.49 -6.44 18.80
C PRO A 528 -21.63 -7.63 19.25
N GLN A 529 -22.21 -8.59 19.95
CA GLN A 529 -21.52 -9.77 20.52
C GLN A 529 -21.07 -10.81 19.47
N LEU A 530 -20.65 -10.42 18.25
CA LEU A 530 -20.50 -11.35 17.10
C LEU A 530 -19.33 -11.03 16.14
N PRO A 531 -18.43 -12.01 15.85
CA PRO A 531 -17.23 -11.82 15.00
C PRO A 531 -17.45 -11.51 13.51
N GLY A 532 -18.56 -11.95 12.91
CA GLY A 532 -18.78 -11.89 11.44
C GLY A 532 -18.86 -10.47 10.85
N LEU A 533 -19.13 -9.48 11.69
CA LEU A 533 -19.50 -8.11 11.33
C LEU A 533 -18.30 -7.21 11.00
N LEU A 534 -17.13 -7.52 11.56
CA LEU A 534 -15.87 -6.77 11.38
C LEU A 534 -15.31 -6.87 9.95
N ARG A 535 -15.61 -7.95 9.23
CA ARG A 535 -15.12 -8.19 7.86
C ARG A 535 -15.53 -7.10 6.86
N ALA A 536 -16.74 -6.55 6.99
CA ALA A 536 -17.24 -5.52 6.08
C ALA A 536 -16.55 -4.15 6.28
N LEU A 537 -16.18 -3.80 7.52
CA LEU A 537 -15.42 -2.58 7.80
C LEU A 537 -13.96 -2.69 7.31
N HIS A 538 -13.33 -3.86 7.41
CA HIS A 538 -12.01 -4.08 6.80
C HIS A 538 -12.03 -3.94 5.27
N ALA A 539 -13.13 -4.33 4.62
CA ALA A 539 -13.30 -4.17 3.18
C ALA A 539 -13.30 -2.68 2.72
N LEU A 540 -13.75 -1.74 3.56
CA LEU A 540 -13.68 -0.30 3.26
C LEU A 540 -12.24 0.18 3.05
N ASN A 541 -11.34 -0.23 3.95
CA ASN A 541 -9.92 0.12 3.84
C ASN A 541 -9.30 -0.49 2.58
N ALA A 542 -9.71 -1.70 2.19
CA ALA A 542 -9.28 -2.34 0.95
C ALA A 542 -9.79 -1.59 -0.30
N VAL A 543 -11.02 -1.05 -0.27
CA VAL A 543 -11.56 -0.21 -1.36
C VAL A 543 -10.73 1.05 -1.54
N ARG A 544 -10.42 1.76 -0.44
CA ARG A 544 -9.55 2.94 -0.48
C ARG A 544 -8.16 2.60 -0.98
N ALA A 545 -7.53 1.56 -0.43
CA ALA A 545 -6.18 1.14 -0.84
C ALA A 545 -6.14 0.74 -2.31
N GLY A 546 -7.13 0.00 -2.81
CA GLY A 546 -7.25 -0.33 -4.23
C GLY A 546 -7.48 0.90 -5.11
N LEU A 547 -8.29 1.86 -4.65
CA LEU A 547 -8.53 3.12 -5.36
C LEU A 547 -7.26 3.96 -5.44
N TYR A 548 -6.48 4.07 -4.37
CA TYR A 548 -5.17 4.71 -4.39
C TYR A 548 -4.18 3.93 -5.27
N GLY A 549 -4.16 2.60 -5.20
CA GLY A 549 -3.27 1.79 -6.05
C GLY A 549 -3.53 1.94 -7.55
N ALA A 550 -4.77 2.19 -7.97
CA ALA A 550 -5.18 2.18 -9.37
C ALA A 550 -5.56 3.55 -9.97
N ALA A 551 -5.93 4.53 -9.13
CA ALA A 551 -6.43 5.84 -9.52
C ALA A 551 -5.69 7.01 -8.88
N ALA A 552 -4.55 6.78 -8.20
CA ALA A 552 -3.72 7.82 -7.58
C ALA A 552 -3.10 8.74 -8.62
N SER A 553 -3.87 9.44 -9.45
CA SER A 553 -3.32 9.99 -10.66
C SER A 553 -3.86 11.28 -11.20
N ALA A 554 -5.09 11.59 -10.81
CA ALA A 554 -5.74 12.84 -11.19
C ALA A 554 -5.05 14.10 -10.63
N TYR A 555 -3.97 13.98 -9.85
CA TYR A 555 -3.24 15.09 -9.23
C TYR A 555 -1.77 15.19 -9.60
N GLY A 556 -1.30 14.42 -10.60
CA GLY A 556 0.07 14.55 -11.13
C GLY A 556 0.46 16.03 -11.36
N ASP A 557 -0.44 16.80 -11.97
CA ASP A 557 -0.24 18.23 -12.23
C ASP A 557 -0.28 19.12 -10.98
N ALA A 558 -1.14 18.81 -10.00
CA ALA A 558 -1.25 19.56 -8.75
C ALA A 558 -0.04 19.30 -7.84
N PHE A 559 0.44 18.06 -7.77
CA PHE A 559 1.70 17.72 -7.11
C PHE A 559 2.91 18.26 -7.87
N ALA A 560 2.87 18.33 -9.21
CA ALA A 560 3.92 18.98 -10.01
C ALA A 560 3.93 20.50 -9.76
N GLN A 561 2.76 21.12 -9.60
CA GLN A 561 2.64 22.53 -9.24
C GLN A 561 3.07 22.79 -7.79
N ALA A 562 2.66 21.95 -6.85
CA ALA A 562 3.11 21.99 -5.45
C ALA A 562 4.62 21.78 -5.36
N SER A 563 5.20 20.90 -6.17
CA SER A 563 6.64 20.71 -6.31
C SER A 563 7.32 21.98 -6.82
N ARG A 564 6.83 22.55 -7.92
CA ARG A 564 7.34 23.82 -8.47
C ARG A 564 7.29 24.98 -7.46
N ASN A 565 6.26 25.01 -6.62
CA ASN A 565 6.03 26.08 -5.64
C ASN A 565 6.62 25.79 -4.25
N ALA A 566 6.99 24.54 -3.95
CA ALA A 566 7.59 24.17 -2.68
C ALA A 566 8.96 24.85 -2.55
N THR A 567 9.17 25.59 -1.47
CA THR A 567 10.44 26.26 -1.16
C THR A 567 11.44 25.30 -0.52
N ASP A 568 10.96 24.29 0.20
CA ASP A 568 11.78 23.20 0.76
C ASP A 568 12.15 22.15 -0.30
N SER A 569 13.42 21.75 -0.32
CA SER A 569 13.98 20.81 -1.30
C SER A 569 13.45 19.39 -1.11
N THR A 570 13.16 18.99 0.13
CA THR A 570 12.59 17.67 0.43
C THR A 570 11.12 17.61 0.03
N ALA A 571 10.33 18.62 0.40
CA ALA A 571 8.95 18.76 -0.02
C ALA A 571 8.83 18.81 -1.55
N ARG A 572 9.69 19.58 -2.24
CA ARG A 572 9.73 19.64 -3.72
C ARG A 572 9.99 18.28 -4.35
N ARG A 573 10.90 17.50 -3.80
CA ARG A 573 11.25 16.17 -4.32
C ARG A 573 10.17 15.13 -4.03
N ILE A 574 9.62 15.10 -2.81
CA ILE A 574 8.52 14.21 -2.44
C ILE A 574 7.29 14.52 -3.30
N THR A 575 6.91 15.79 -3.41
CA THR A 575 5.80 16.21 -4.27
C THR A 575 6.11 16.00 -5.75
N GLY A 576 7.36 16.09 -6.21
CA GLY A 576 7.76 15.75 -7.57
C GLY A 576 7.70 14.24 -7.86
N GLN A 577 8.13 13.40 -6.92
CA GLN A 577 8.02 11.94 -7.01
C GLN A 577 6.55 11.50 -6.96
N LEU A 578 5.75 12.12 -6.09
CA LEU A 578 4.29 11.97 -6.09
C LEU A 578 3.71 12.49 -7.40
N ALA A 579 4.17 13.61 -7.95
CA ALA A 579 3.71 14.10 -9.25
C ALA A 579 3.95 13.10 -10.36
N THR A 580 5.15 12.51 -10.43
CA THR A 580 5.49 11.48 -11.43
C THR A 580 4.70 10.21 -11.22
N ALA A 581 4.66 9.68 -9.99
CA ALA A 581 3.88 8.49 -9.63
C ALA A 581 2.39 8.68 -9.97
N TYR A 582 1.87 9.89 -9.69
CA TYR A 582 0.48 10.21 -9.94
C TYR A 582 0.22 10.47 -11.44
N THR A 583 1.07 11.22 -12.15
CA THR A 583 0.92 11.42 -13.61
C THR A 583 0.91 10.08 -14.36
N GLN A 584 1.75 9.12 -13.95
CA GLN A 584 1.78 7.77 -14.53
C GLN A 584 0.48 6.99 -14.31
N GLY A 585 -0.15 7.10 -13.14
CA GLY A 585 -1.47 6.52 -12.94
C GLY A 585 -2.57 7.22 -13.77
N GLY A 586 -2.30 8.38 -14.39
CA GLY A 586 -3.31 9.23 -15.04
C GLY A 586 -3.55 8.73 -16.44
N ALA A 587 -2.44 8.37 -17.09
CA ALA A 587 -2.41 7.50 -18.24
C ALA A 587 -3.11 6.15 -17.97
N GLN A 588 -3.01 5.60 -16.74
CA GLN A 588 -3.72 4.36 -16.36
C GLN A 588 -5.24 4.48 -16.57
N LEU A 589 -5.82 5.61 -16.15
CA LEU A 589 -7.26 5.85 -16.28
C LEU A 589 -7.69 6.03 -17.74
N GLN A 590 -6.85 6.61 -18.60
CA GLN A 590 -7.14 6.72 -20.04
C GLN A 590 -7.26 5.37 -20.73
N GLY A 591 -6.55 4.35 -20.22
CA GLY A 591 -6.58 3.00 -20.76
C GLY A 591 -7.87 2.22 -20.45
N TYR A 592 -8.58 2.57 -19.37
CA TYR A 592 -9.82 1.87 -18.98
C TYR A 592 -11.01 2.29 -19.83
N ALA A 593 -12.11 1.54 -19.71
CA ALA A 593 -13.39 1.97 -20.27
C ALA A 593 -13.75 3.37 -19.75
N SER A 594 -14.24 4.25 -20.63
CA SER A 594 -14.47 5.67 -20.32
C SER A 594 -15.41 5.86 -19.11
N GLN A 595 -16.40 4.99 -18.97
CA GLN A 595 -17.31 4.98 -17.82
C GLN A 595 -16.57 4.69 -16.50
N SER A 596 -15.72 3.66 -16.51
CA SER A 596 -14.94 3.23 -15.33
C SER A 596 -13.90 4.26 -14.95
N ALA A 597 -13.21 4.84 -15.94
CA ALA A 597 -12.26 5.92 -15.75
C ALA A 597 -12.93 7.17 -15.14
N ALA A 598 -14.10 7.56 -15.65
CA ALA A 598 -14.86 8.69 -15.12
C ALA A 598 -15.32 8.44 -13.68
N LEU A 599 -15.83 7.23 -13.39
CA LEU A 599 -16.28 6.87 -12.05
C LEU A 599 -15.12 6.81 -11.06
N ALA A 600 -14.01 6.16 -11.41
CA ALA A 600 -12.80 6.10 -10.59
C ALA A 600 -12.22 7.50 -10.34
N THR A 601 -12.23 8.38 -11.35
CA THR A 601 -11.79 9.78 -11.19
C THR A 601 -12.68 10.54 -10.22
N LYS A 602 -14.02 10.43 -10.36
CA LYS A 602 -14.99 11.05 -9.43
C LYS A 602 -14.75 10.56 -8.00
N ARG A 603 -14.57 9.24 -7.83
CA ARG A 603 -14.35 8.61 -6.53
C ARG A 603 -13.03 8.99 -5.90
N PHE A 604 -11.95 8.99 -6.68
CA PHE A 604 -10.64 9.38 -6.18
C PHE A 604 -10.61 10.86 -5.76
N LYS A 605 -11.26 11.75 -6.51
CA LYS A 605 -11.44 13.15 -6.06
C LYS A 605 -12.21 13.22 -4.73
N ALA A 606 -13.25 12.40 -4.56
CA ALA A 606 -14.01 12.33 -3.32
C ALA A 606 -13.21 11.69 -2.16
N SER A 607 -12.33 10.73 -2.42
CA SER A 607 -11.53 10.05 -1.37
C SER A 607 -10.44 10.94 -0.76
N LEU A 608 -10.02 11.99 -1.47
CA LEU A 608 -9.06 12.97 -0.97
C LEU A 608 -9.64 13.95 0.04
N ALA A 609 -10.95 14.12 0.07
CA ALA A 609 -11.57 14.80 1.18
C ALA A 609 -11.38 13.92 2.43
N VAL A 610 -10.78 14.49 3.49
CA VAL A 610 -10.66 13.79 4.77
C VAL A 610 -12.09 13.49 5.25
N PRO A 611 -12.51 12.22 5.34
CA PRO A 611 -13.93 11.88 5.48
C PRO A 611 -14.49 12.51 6.74
N GLY A 612 -15.54 13.31 6.64
CA GLY A 612 -16.15 13.99 7.79
C GLY A 612 -16.77 13.06 8.83
N SER A 613 -16.87 11.77 8.54
CA SER A 613 -17.53 10.79 9.39
C SER A 613 -16.77 9.48 9.50
N VAL A 614 -17.04 8.72 10.57
CA VAL A 614 -16.66 7.32 10.75
C VAL A 614 -17.91 6.46 10.84
N PHE A 615 -17.82 5.20 10.39
CA PHE A 615 -18.90 4.23 10.57
C PHE A 615 -18.63 3.37 11.80
N MET A 616 -19.59 3.29 12.71
CA MET A 616 -19.55 2.42 13.87
C MET A 616 -20.76 1.53 13.89
N LEU A 617 -20.53 0.26 14.21
CA LEU A 617 -21.60 -0.70 14.24
C LEU A 617 -21.81 -1.22 15.66
N THR A 618 -23.06 -1.14 16.08
CA THR A 618 -23.49 -1.26 17.47
C THR A 618 -24.84 -1.96 17.56
N ARG A 619 -25.29 -2.24 18.77
CA ARG A 619 -26.62 -2.84 19.01
C ARG A 619 -27.69 -1.77 18.89
N ALA A 620 -28.87 -2.17 18.42
CA ALA A 620 -30.02 -1.28 18.43
C ALA A 620 -30.34 -0.85 19.88
N PRO A 621 -30.74 0.41 20.14
CA PRO A 621 -31.09 0.90 21.48
C PRO A 621 -32.17 0.07 22.18
N GLU A 622 -33.09 -0.52 21.43
CA GLU A 622 -34.17 -1.38 21.94
C GLU A 622 -33.74 -2.85 22.14
N GLY A 623 -32.46 -3.18 21.96
CA GLY A 623 -31.89 -4.51 22.17
C GLY A 623 -32.16 -5.55 21.06
N ASN A 624 -33.03 -5.24 20.09
CA ASN A 624 -33.38 -6.12 18.99
C ASN A 624 -32.61 -5.77 17.71
N GLY A 625 -31.49 -6.45 17.47
CA GLY A 625 -30.73 -6.35 16.22
C GLY A 625 -29.51 -5.42 16.27
N ASN A 626 -28.88 -5.24 15.11
CA ASN A 626 -27.66 -4.46 14.95
C ASN A 626 -27.93 -3.23 14.07
N VAL A 627 -27.18 -2.16 14.29
CA VAL A 627 -27.30 -0.92 13.53
C VAL A 627 -25.92 -0.45 13.09
N LEU A 628 -25.83 0.17 11.91
CA LEU A 628 -24.67 0.94 11.50
C LEU A 628 -24.97 2.43 11.72
N LEU A 629 -24.10 3.10 12.46
CA LEU A 629 -24.11 4.53 12.69
C LEU A 629 -23.04 5.19 11.82
N GLN A 630 -23.40 6.28 11.16
CA GLN A 630 -22.43 7.24 10.63
C GLN A 630 -22.28 8.36 11.66
N ILE A 631 -21.07 8.57 12.17
CA ILE A 631 -20.79 9.53 13.24
C ILE A 631 -19.91 10.63 12.68
N ASP A 632 -20.30 11.88 12.89
CA ASP A 632 -19.51 13.05 12.52
C ASP A 632 -18.23 13.13 13.36
N LYS A 633 -17.08 13.31 12.71
CA LYS A 633 -15.77 13.35 13.38
C LYS A 633 -15.49 14.67 14.11
N ASP A 634 -16.14 15.76 13.72
CA ASP A 634 -15.94 17.08 14.34
C ASP A 634 -16.83 17.27 15.58
N SER A 635 -18.07 16.74 15.54
CA SER A 635 -19.03 16.87 16.64
C SER A 635 -19.25 15.61 17.49
N ALA A 636 -18.67 14.48 17.08
CA ALA A 636 -18.91 13.15 17.67
C ALA A 636 -20.40 12.74 17.74
N GLN A 637 -21.27 13.34 16.93
CA GLN A 637 -22.71 13.05 16.93
C GLN A 637 -23.09 12.11 15.79
N PRO A 638 -24.05 11.19 16.00
CA PRO A 638 -24.65 10.41 14.92
C PRO A 638 -25.31 11.31 13.87
N ARG A 639 -24.95 11.13 12.61
CA ARG A 639 -25.57 11.78 11.44
C ARG A 639 -26.67 10.92 10.83
N ALA A 640 -26.40 9.62 10.72
CA ALA A 640 -27.31 8.67 10.11
C ALA A 640 -27.25 7.32 10.84
N ARG A 641 -28.36 6.59 10.77
CA ARG A 641 -28.51 5.23 11.31
C ARG A 641 -29.19 4.33 10.29
N VAL A 642 -28.61 3.16 10.03
CA VAL A 642 -29.26 2.07 9.29
C VAL A 642 -29.46 0.89 10.22
N ASP A 643 -30.71 0.39 10.32
CA ASP A 643 -31.00 -0.86 11.00
C ASP A 643 -30.64 -2.05 10.09
N LEU A 644 -29.78 -2.95 10.55
CA LEU A 644 -29.30 -4.12 9.79
C LEU A 644 -30.20 -5.35 9.95
N GLY A 645 -31.39 -5.16 10.53
CA GLY A 645 -32.34 -6.22 10.79
C GLY A 645 -31.98 -7.11 11.99
N LYS A 646 -32.64 -8.26 12.04
CA LYS A 646 -32.54 -9.24 13.14
C LYS A 646 -31.56 -10.38 12.86
N GLU A 647 -30.97 -10.42 11.66
CA GLU A 647 -30.01 -11.45 11.30
C GLU A 647 -28.77 -11.36 12.19
N ARG A 648 -28.30 -12.53 12.64
CA ARG A 648 -27.09 -12.64 13.46
C ARG A 648 -25.86 -12.11 12.71
N GLU A 649 -25.77 -12.44 11.42
CA GLU A 649 -24.70 -12.02 10.51
C GLU A 649 -25.33 -11.37 9.27
N PRO A 650 -25.71 -10.08 9.34
CA PRO A 650 -26.29 -9.39 8.19
C PRO A 650 -25.27 -9.34 7.04
N VAL A 651 -25.76 -9.54 5.82
CA VAL A 651 -24.94 -9.39 4.61
C VAL A 651 -25.09 -7.96 4.12
N TYR A 652 -24.02 -7.16 4.27
CA TYR A 652 -24.01 -5.75 3.87
C TYR A 652 -22.64 -5.33 3.34
N ALA A 653 -22.62 -4.21 2.63
CA ALA A 653 -21.39 -3.53 2.20
C ALA A 653 -21.58 -2.02 2.35
N VAL A 654 -20.49 -1.31 2.63
CA VAL A 654 -20.50 0.14 2.78
C VAL A 654 -19.58 0.72 1.71
N ASP A 655 -19.98 1.85 1.14
CA ASP A 655 -19.17 2.70 0.28
C ASP A 655 -19.09 4.08 0.93
N ASP A 656 -18.00 4.31 1.65
CA ASP A 656 -17.77 5.56 2.37
C ASP A 656 -17.43 6.73 1.44
N VAL A 657 -16.93 6.45 0.23
CA VAL A 657 -16.68 7.46 -0.81
C VAL A 657 -18.01 7.95 -1.42
N ALA A 658 -18.97 7.05 -1.60
CA ALA A 658 -20.30 7.39 -2.13
C ALA A 658 -21.32 7.75 -1.04
N GLY A 659 -21.02 7.50 0.24
CA GLY A 659 -21.98 7.68 1.34
C GLY A 659 -23.16 6.70 1.23
N MET A 660 -22.90 5.44 0.88
CA MET A 660 -23.93 4.43 0.64
C MET A 660 -23.72 3.19 1.49
N LEU A 661 -24.83 2.58 1.93
CA LEU A 661 -24.85 1.23 2.51
C LEU A 661 -25.77 0.34 1.69
N PHE A 662 -25.32 -0.87 1.39
CA PHE A 662 -26.09 -1.88 0.68
C PHE A 662 -26.37 -3.04 1.64
N LEU A 663 -27.63 -3.42 1.82
CA LEU A 663 -28.05 -4.45 2.79
C LEU A 663 -28.92 -5.50 2.11
N ARG A 664 -28.58 -6.77 2.32
CA ARG A 664 -29.49 -7.88 2.02
C ARG A 664 -30.60 -7.91 3.08
N THR A 665 -31.84 -7.65 2.67
CA THR A 665 -33.00 -7.65 3.59
C THR A 665 -33.80 -8.94 3.57
N THR A 666 -33.71 -9.71 2.48
CA THR A 666 -34.18 -11.10 2.35
C THR A 666 -33.19 -11.83 1.44
N PRO A 667 -33.19 -13.18 1.36
CA PRO A 667 -32.17 -13.93 0.61
C PRO A 667 -31.87 -13.38 -0.79
N GLY A 668 -32.88 -13.00 -1.58
CA GLY A 668 -32.71 -12.42 -2.91
C GLY A 668 -32.95 -10.91 -3.04
N THR A 669 -33.09 -10.14 -1.95
CA THR A 669 -33.39 -8.70 -2.01
C THR A 669 -32.27 -7.87 -1.42
N LEU A 670 -31.80 -6.88 -2.19
CA LEU A 670 -30.80 -5.89 -1.82
C LEU A 670 -31.45 -4.51 -1.70
N VAL A 671 -31.12 -3.75 -0.65
CA VAL A 671 -31.59 -2.38 -0.44
C VAL A 671 -30.39 -1.46 -0.28
N GLY A 672 -30.38 -0.34 -1.01
CA GLY A 672 -29.38 0.72 -0.89
C GLY A 672 -29.89 1.87 -0.03
N TYR A 673 -29.10 2.33 0.94
CA TYR A 673 -29.39 3.45 1.84
C TYR A 673 -28.36 4.56 1.62
N ARG A 674 -28.83 5.82 1.57
CA ARG A 674 -27.95 7.00 1.62
C ARG A 674 -27.61 7.32 3.07
N LEU A 675 -26.33 7.62 3.32
CA LEU A 675 -25.77 7.93 4.64
C LEU A 675 -25.53 9.44 4.77
#